data_AF-A0A2S0XLX9-F1
#
_entry.id   AF-A0A2S0XLX9-F1
#
_cell.length_a   1.000
_cell.length_b   1.000
_cell.length_c   1.000
_cell.angle_alpha   90.00
_cell.angle_beta   90.00
_cell.angle_gamma   90.00
#
_symmetry.space_group_name_H-M   'P 1'
#
loop_
_entity.id
_entity.type
_entity.pdbx_description
1 polymer ?
#
loop_
_entity_poly.entity_id
_entity_poly.type
_entity_poly.pdbx_seq_one_letter_code
_entity_poly.pdbx_strand_id
1 'polypeptide(L)'
;MKSNYRAVVIGGGVVGASVLYHLAKYGWTDVVLIERDVLTAGSSWHAAGGFHALNADPNIAALQSYTIDLLSEIEKESGQNIGMHMTGGISVASAPDRWEWLQASYRVFQTMGIDDVHLIGVDEIKKQCPILNTDGMLGGLYAAREGHIDPSGTVHAYAKAAKLRGAEIVEHNRVLELNRRADGQWDVVTEKGTIVAEHVVNAAGLWAKQVGRMVGIDLPVSPMEHHYLVTEAIPEIQALDKELPLIVDLEGFTYMRQEQKGLLLGIYEIDHKHWNMDGAPWDYGIELIQEDTDRISDELTLGFSRYPCLDTAGIKRWVNGAFTFSPDGNPLVGPVRGVPNYWVACGVMAGFLQGGGVGKSLAEWMIHGEPQADVFGMDIARYGDFASNREYIKQTTGQFYSRRFVMSYPNEQLPAGRKLKTSGAHDAMTAAGAHWGNSWGMEVPLYFAPEAFVETPTLKRSNAFDLIGEECRKVRAGVGLLDISAFSRYEVKGPSAEAWLDRLLACKLPAPGRARLAPMLGENGKLKGDLTVFNWGDGTWWVMGSYYLRQWHMRWFEQHLADGVVVRDISDDVVGFSLAGPNARKVLERVTHEDVSHRAFGFLGCCSLDVGLIRAKVGRLSVVGELGFEIHCRANEHATLRRTLLEAGRDLGITEYGFNTVNALRLEKGFGIWSREFTQDYTPGETGMDRWIDFNKADFIGRQAALAERVATAGRALATLEVDAVDADASGYEPVWHDGRLVGFVTSGGYGHTVGKSLALALVDRELAEVGTELRVHIVGVERTTRVVQPSVYDPQGLRMRM
;
A
#
# COMPACT_ATOMS: atom_id res chain seq x y z
N MET A 1 -35.68 16.33 -4.71
CA MET A 1 -35.28 15.13 -3.99
C MET A 1 -36.34 14.06 -4.14
N LYS A 2 -36.00 12.97 -4.84
CA LYS A 2 -36.78 11.72 -4.86
C LYS A 2 -36.77 11.08 -3.46
N SER A 3 -37.71 10.17 -3.20
CA SER A 3 -37.73 9.40 -1.95
C SER A 3 -36.84 8.16 -1.97
N ASN A 4 -36.41 7.71 -3.16
CA ASN A 4 -35.62 6.50 -3.35
C ASN A 4 -34.49 6.77 -4.34
N TYR A 5 -33.29 6.25 -4.07
CA TYR A 5 -32.14 6.26 -4.96
C TYR A 5 -31.42 4.91 -4.90
N ARG A 6 -30.64 4.62 -5.94
CA ARG A 6 -29.70 3.52 -5.92
C ARG A 6 -28.51 3.83 -5.01
N ALA A 7 -27.95 5.04 -5.09
CA ALA A 7 -26.85 5.44 -4.23
C ALA A 7 -26.98 6.88 -3.72
N VAL A 8 -26.58 7.08 -2.46
CA VAL A 8 -26.42 8.39 -1.83
C VAL A 8 -24.94 8.62 -1.54
N VAL A 9 -24.40 9.73 -2.04
CA VAL A 9 -23.03 10.21 -1.74
C VAL A 9 -23.12 11.35 -0.73
N ILE A 10 -22.45 11.21 0.41
CA ILE A 10 -22.46 12.19 1.51
C ILE A 10 -21.19 13.05 1.42
N GLY A 11 -21.36 14.33 1.11
CA GLY A 11 -20.27 15.31 1.01
C GLY A 11 -20.05 15.83 -0.41
N GLY A 12 -20.10 17.16 -0.56
CA GLY A 12 -20.00 17.95 -1.79
C GLY A 12 -18.63 18.54 -2.07
N GLY A 13 -17.57 17.93 -1.53
CA GLY A 13 -16.19 18.23 -1.93
C GLY A 13 -15.80 17.54 -3.24
N VAL A 14 -14.55 17.74 -3.68
CA VAL A 14 -14.03 17.17 -4.94
C VAL A 14 -14.18 15.66 -5.03
N VAL A 15 -13.97 14.93 -3.92
CA VAL A 15 -14.06 13.47 -3.90
C VAL A 15 -15.50 13.00 -4.08
N GLY A 16 -16.45 13.57 -3.32
CA GLY A 16 -17.86 13.19 -3.46
C GLY A 16 -18.45 13.56 -4.82
N ALA A 17 -18.10 14.74 -5.35
CA ALA A 17 -18.49 15.15 -6.70
C ALA A 17 -17.90 14.21 -7.77
N SER A 18 -16.65 13.76 -7.60
CA SER A 18 -16.01 12.78 -8.49
C SER A 18 -16.69 11.41 -8.44
N VAL A 19 -17.00 10.89 -7.24
CA VAL A 19 -17.75 9.62 -7.10
C VAL A 19 -19.11 9.72 -7.80
N LEU A 20 -19.85 10.81 -7.56
CA LEU A 20 -21.15 11.04 -8.19
C LEU A 20 -21.03 11.07 -9.72
N TYR A 21 -20.04 11.79 -10.24
CA TYR A 21 -19.77 11.87 -11.68
C TYR A 21 -19.49 10.51 -12.29
N HIS A 22 -18.62 9.70 -11.67
CA HIS A 22 -18.26 8.39 -12.23
C HIS A 22 -19.41 7.38 -12.17
N LEU A 23 -20.20 7.37 -11.08
CA LEU A 23 -21.42 6.56 -11.02
C LEU A 23 -22.37 6.92 -12.18
N ALA A 24 -22.59 8.22 -12.43
CA ALA A 24 -23.42 8.68 -13.52
C ALA A 24 -22.81 8.42 -14.91
N LYS A 25 -21.47 8.56 -15.06
CA LYS A 25 -20.72 8.23 -16.29
C LYS A 25 -20.87 6.76 -16.67
N TYR A 26 -20.92 5.87 -15.68
CA TYR A 26 -21.14 4.44 -15.86
C TYR A 26 -22.62 4.02 -15.87
N GLY A 27 -23.53 4.98 -15.95
CA GLY A 27 -24.95 4.74 -16.24
C GLY A 27 -25.85 4.59 -15.00
N TRP A 28 -25.34 4.80 -13.78
CA TRP A 28 -26.20 4.94 -12.61
C TRP A 28 -26.79 6.34 -12.56
N THR A 29 -28.05 6.48 -12.98
CA THR A 29 -28.76 7.76 -13.04
C THR A 29 -29.59 8.05 -11.79
N ASP A 30 -30.00 7.02 -11.04
CA ASP A 30 -30.68 7.17 -9.74
C ASP A 30 -29.69 7.35 -8.59
N VAL A 31 -28.85 8.38 -8.68
CA VAL A 31 -27.83 8.71 -7.67
C VAL A 31 -27.95 10.16 -7.23
N VAL A 32 -27.70 10.41 -5.94
CA VAL A 32 -27.77 11.76 -5.36
C VAL A 32 -26.57 12.06 -4.49
N LEU A 33 -26.05 13.28 -4.59
CA LEU A 33 -25.13 13.85 -3.62
C LEU A 33 -25.88 14.72 -2.63
N ILE A 34 -25.63 14.49 -1.34
CA ILE A 34 -26.20 15.23 -0.23
C ILE A 34 -25.06 16.02 0.43
N GLU A 35 -25.15 17.35 0.37
CA GLU A 35 -24.19 18.27 0.96
C GLU A 35 -24.83 19.02 2.13
N ARG A 36 -24.11 19.08 3.25
CA ARG A 36 -24.55 19.72 4.49
C ARG A 36 -24.82 21.21 4.28
N ASP A 37 -23.92 21.90 3.59
CA ASP A 37 -24.01 23.33 3.30
C ASP A 37 -23.99 23.56 1.78
N VAL A 38 -22.97 24.20 1.23
CA VAL A 38 -22.78 24.33 -0.22
C VAL A 38 -21.66 23.42 -0.72
N LEU A 39 -21.65 23.12 -2.02
CA LEU A 39 -20.51 22.46 -2.66
C LEU A 39 -19.22 23.19 -2.28
N THR A 40 -18.13 22.43 -2.13
CA THR A 40 -16.79 22.91 -1.74
C THR A 40 -16.59 23.29 -0.27
N ALA A 41 -17.64 23.45 0.54
CA ALA A 41 -17.60 24.02 1.91
C ALA A 41 -16.83 23.21 2.98
N GLY A 42 -16.11 22.17 2.59
CA GLY A 42 -15.10 21.50 3.42
C GLY A 42 -13.70 22.03 3.12
N SER A 43 -12.75 21.13 2.85
CA SER A 43 -11.37 21.51 2.52
C SER A 43 -11.15 21.97 1.07
N SER A 44 -12.09 21.66 0.17
CA SER A 44 -11.89 21.84 -1.27
C SER A 44 -11.75 23.30 -1.68
N TRP A 45 -12.50 24.23 -1.09
CA TRP A 45 -12.52 25.64 -1.52
C TRP A 45 -11.20 26.38 -1.26
N HIS A 46 -10.45 25.99 -0.22
CA HIS A 46 -9.22 26.67 0.19
C HIS A 46 -7.94 25.95 -0.25
N ALA A 47 -8.05 24.87 -1.03
CA ALA A 47 -6.89 24.16 -1.54
C ALA A 47 -6.01 25.07 -2.41
N ALA A 48 -4.70 24.81 -2.43
CA ALA A 48 -3.77 25.55 -3.29
C ALA A 48 -3.97 25.25 -4.80
N GLY A 49 -4.67 24.18 -5.15
CA GLY A 49 -5.05 23.83 -6.53
C GLY A 49 -3.94 23.19 -7.37
N GLY A 50 -2.74 22.98 -6.83
CA GLY A 50 -1.63 22.31 -7.52
C GLY A 50 -1.88 20.81 -7.72
N PHE A 51 -1.47 20.30 -8.88
CA PHE A 51 -1.45 18.88 -9.20
C PHE A 51 -0.07 18.49 -9.77
N HIS A 52 0.44 17.35 -9.30
CA HIS A 52 1.78 16.84 -9.60
C HIS A 52 1.69 15.42 -10.15
N ALA A 53 2.46 15.07 -11.17
CA ALA A 53 2.43 13.74 -11.75
C ALA A 53 3.26 12.73 -10.92
N LEU A 54 4.09 13.22 -9.99
CA LEU A 54 5.08 12.43 -9.28
C LEU A 54 4.53 11.86 -7.95
N ASN A 55 4.59 10.54 -7.79
CA ASN A 55 4.30 9.84 -6.54
C ASN A 55 5.34 8.73 -6.29
N ALA A 56 5.61 8.44 -5.02
CA ALA A 56 6.49 7.32 -4.66
C ALA A 56 5.83 5.94 -4.85
N ASP A 57 4.49 5.88 -4.84
CA ASP A 57 3.73 4.67 -5.16
C ASP A 57 3.30 4.69 -6.65
N PRO A 58 3.80 3.74 -7.46
CA PRO A 58 3.44 3.64 -8.87
C PRO A 58 1.94 3.47 -9.15
N ASN A 59 1.23 2.65 -8.37
CA ASN A 59 -0.20 2.46 -8.62
C ASN A 59 -0.98 3.76 -8.38
N ILE A 60 -0.53 4.57 -7.41
CA ILE A 60 -1.11 5.89 -7.15
C ILE A 60 -0.75 6.90 -8.25
N ALA A 61 0.49 6.94 -8.73
CA ALA A 61 0.86 7.88 -9.80
C ALA A 61 0.12 7.59 -11.13
N ALA A 62 -0.19 6.33 -11.44
CA ALA A 62 -1.06 5.99 -12.57
C ALA A 62 -2.48 6.58 -12.44
N LEU A 63 -3.07 6.53 -11.25
CA LEU A 63 -4.39 7.13 -10.96
C LEU A 63 -4.36 8.66 -10.99
N GLN A 64 -3.23 9.26 -10.65
CA GLN A 64 -3.02 10.70 -10.76
C GLN A 64 -2.99 11.14 -12.22
N SER A 65 -2.29 10.41 -13.10
CA SER A 65 -2.31 10.68 -14.54
C SER A 65 -3.72 10.65 -15.11
N TYR A 66 -4.53 9.65 -14.72
CA TYR A 66 -5.95 9.59 -15.09
C TYR A 66 -6.72 10.83 -14.65
N THR A 67 -6.48 11.30 -13.42
CA THR A 67 -7.16 12.49 -12.90
C THR A 67 -6.81 13.73 -13.72
N ILE A 68 -5.53 13.90 -14.09
CA ILE A 68 -5.07 15.03 -14.91
C ILE A 68 -5.76 15.04 -16.28
N ASP A 69 -5.85 13.89 -16.96
CA ASP A 69 -6.56 13.78 -18.25
C ASP A 69 -8.05 14.09 -18.10
N LEU A 70 -8.66 13.62 -17.00
CA LEU A 70 -10.07 13.81 -16.72
C LEU A 70 -10.45 15.29 -16.52
N LEU A 71 -9.55 16.13 -15.98
CA LEU A 71 -9.84 17.55 -15.72
C LEU A 71 -10.25 18.30 -17.00
N SER A 72 -9.55 18.08 -18.11
CA SER A 72 -9.93 18.68 -19.40
C SER A 72 -11.23 18.11 -19.96
N GLU A 73 -11.52 16.81 -19.73
CA GLU A 73 -12.79 16.21 -20.14
C GLU A 73 -13.98 16.84 -19.40
N ILE A 74 -13.88 16.99 -18.08
CA ILE A 74 -14.98 17.52 -17.26
C ILE A 74 -15.21 19.01 -17.51
N GLU A 75 -14.17 19.80 -17.77
CA GLU A 75 -14.32 21.20 -18.17
C GLU A 75 -15.15 21.31 -19.45
N LYS A 76 -14.78 20.53 -20.47
CA LYS A 76 -15.50 20.49 -21.75
C LYS A 76 -16.93 20.00 -21.60
N GLU A 77 -17.14 18.91 -20.85
CA GLU A 77 -18.45 18.30 -20.67
C GLU A 77 -19.40 19.21 -19.90
N SER A 78 -18.92 19.81 -18.82
CA SER A 78 -19.71 20.71 -17.98
C SER A 78 -19.87 22.10 -18.59
N GLY A 79 -18.94 22.55 -19.43
CA GLY A 79 -18.82 23.95 -19.85
C GLY A 79 -18.51 24.90 -18.68
N GLN A 80 -17.99 24.39 -17.56
CA GLN A 80 -17.50 25.17 -16.42
C GLN A 80 -16.00 25.34 -16.59
N ASN A 81 -15.54 26.59 -16.66
CA ASN A 81 -14.11 26.88 -16.66
C ASN A 81 -13.51 26.44 -15.31
N ILE A 82 -12.46 25.64 -15.34
CA ILE A 82 -11.78 25.10 -14.15
C ILE A 82 -10.46 25.81 -13.85
N GLY A 83 -10.11 26.86 -14.60
CA GLY A 83 -8.89 27.63 -14.43
C GLY A 83 -7.65 26.75 -14.51
N MET A 84 -7.56 25.85 -15.50
CA MET A 84 -6.44 24.91 -15.63
C MET A 84 -5.23 25.57 -16.31
N HIS A 85 -4.10 25.58 -15.62
CA HIS A 85 -2.82 26.11 -16.08
C HIS A 85 -1.77 24.99 -16.07
N MET A 86 -1.35 24.52 -17.25
CA MET A 86 -0.32 23.49 -17.42
C MET A 86 1.07 24.13 -17.51
N THR A 87 1.60 24.55 -16.36
CA THR A 87 2.87 25.28 -16.27
C THR A 87 4.10 24.36 -16.36
N GLY A 88 3.91 23.05 -16.22
CA GLY A 88 4.96 22.13 -15.84
C GLY A 88 5.35 22.31 -14.36
N GLY A 89 6.17 21.39 -13.86
CA GLY A 89 6.62 21.38 -12.48
C GLY A 89 8.03 20.82 -12.33
N ILE A 90 8.74 21.29 -11.32
CA ILE A 90 10.13 20.92 -11.03
C ILE A 90 10.23 20.51 -9.57
N SER A 91 10.60 19.25 -9.33
CA SER A 91 11.07 18.80 -8.03
C SER A 91 12.58 18.98 -7.95
N VAL A 92 13.07 19.86 -7.08
CA VAL A 92 14.50 20.16 -6.95
C VAL A 92 15.18 19.23 -5.94
N ALA A 93 16.50 19.06 -6.09
CA ALA A 93 17.33 18.36 -5.12
C ALA A 93 18.55 19.21 -4.73
N SER A 94 18.71 19.42 -3.42
CA SER A 94 19.91 20.07 -2.85
C SER A 94 20.80 19.10 -2.04
N ALA A 95 20.31 17.87 -1.79
CA ALA A 95 21.06 16.82 -1.09
C ALA A 95 21.47 15.68 -2.05
N PRO A 96 22.67 15.08 -1.90
CA PRO A 96 23.13 13.98 -2.75
C PRO A 96 22.16 12.79 -2.81
N ASP A 97 21.69 12.33 -1.65
CA ASP A 97 20.75 11.19 -1.58
C ASP A 97 19.40 11.53 -2.23
N ARG A 98 18.95 12.78 -2.13
CA ARG A 98 17.74 13.25 -2.83
C ARG A 98 17.94 13.23 -4.34
N TRP A 99 19.12 13.62 -4.81
CA TRP A 99 19.43 13.59 -6.24
C TRP A 99 19.47 12.16 -6.77
N GLU A 100 20.14 11.23 -6.07
CA GLU A 100 20.11 9.80 -6.40
C GLU A 100 18.67 9.25 -6.40
N TRP A 101 17.85 9.68 -5.42
CA TRP A 101 16.44 9.31 -5.36
C TRP A 101 15.65 9.81 -6.57
N LEU A 102 15.78 11.08 -6.97
CA LEU A 102 15.11 11.62 -8.17
C LEU A 102 15.55 10.89 -9.44
N GLN A 103 16.83 10.53 -9.55
CA GLN A 103 17.33 9.72 -10.67
C GLN A 103 16.72 8.32 -10.69
N ALA A 104 16.54 7.69 -9.53
CA ALA A 104 15.86 6.41 -9.42
C ALA A 104 14.36 6.53 -9.76
N SER A 105 13.67 7.51 -9.19
CA SER A 105 12.25 7.79 -9.44
C SER A 105 11.98 8.07 -10.91
N TYR A 106 12.84 8.85 -11.57
CA TYR A 106 12.78 9.07 -13.02
C TYR A 106 12.67 7.75 -13.80
N ARG A 107 13.48 6.74 -13.45
CA ARG A 107 13.45 5.43 -14.10
C ARG A 107 12.19 4.65 -13.76
N VAL A 108 11.74 4.69 -12.51
CA VAL A 108 10.48 4.04 -12.11
C VAL A 108 9.27 4.62 -12.84
N PHE A 109 9.21 5.93 -13.07
CA PHE A 109 8.12 6.56 -13.83
C PHE A 109 8.01 6.03 -15.27
N GLN A 110 9.14 5.66 -15.89
CA GLN A 110 9.13 5.04 -17.22
C GLN A 110 8.41 3.68 -17.23
N THR A 111 8.55 2.87 -16.17
CA THR A 111 7.81 1.60 -15.99
C THR A 111 6.31 1.80 -16.09
N MET A 112 5.82 2.97 -15.68
CA MET A 112 4.41 3.30 -15.57
C MET A 112 3.85 3.96 -16.83
N GLY A 113 4.68 4.17 -17.85
CA GLY A 113 4.31 4.90 -19.07
C GLY A 113 4.25 6.42 -18.88
N ILE A 114 4.89 6.96 -17.85
CA ILE A 114 5.05 8.41 -17.65
C ILE A 114 6.35 8.82 -18.34
N ASP A 115 6.24 9.31 -19.58
CA ASP A 115 7.36 9.65 -20.47
C ASP A 115 7.61 11.16 -20.61
N ASP A 116 6.74 11.98 -20.02
CA ASP A 116 6.79 13.45 -20.05
C ASP A 116 7.60 14.04 -18.88
N VAL A 117 8.39 13.20 -18.22
CA VAL A 117 9.31 13.57 -17.14
C VAL A 117 10.76 13.43 -17.59
N HIS A 118 11.65 14.32 -17.13
CA HIS A 118 13.09 14.19 -17.39
C HIS A 118 13.93 14.96 -16.35
N LEU A 119 15.15 14.48 -16.15
CA LEU A 119 16.11 15.13 -15.27
C LEU A 119 16.65 16.40 -15.95
N ILE A 120 16.73 17.49 -15.18
CA ILE A 120 17.24 18.79 -15.63
C ILE A 120 18.37 19.29 -14.72
N GLY A 121 19.31 20.02 -15.32
CA GLY A 121 20.43 20.64 -14.62
C GLY A 121 20.07 22.00 -14.02
N VAL A 122 20.94 22.51 -13.14
CA VAL A 122 20.73 23.77 -12.41
C VAL A 122 20.52 24.98 -13.33
N ASP A 123 21.27 25.07 -14.43
CA ASP A 123 21.13 26.16 -15.41
C ASP A 123 19.73 26.21 -16.05
N GLU A 124 19.16 25.04 -16.33
CA GLU A 124 17.82 24.92 -16.87
C GLU A 124 16.76 25.29 -15.83
N ILE A 125 16.93 24.84 -14.59
CA ILE A 125 16.06 25.25 -13.47
C ILE A 125 16.05 26.78 -13.34
N LYS A 126 17.23 27.41 -13.31
CA LYS A 126 17.34 28.87 -13.19
C LYS A 126 16.72 29.62 -14.36
N LYS A 127 16.83 29.05 -15.57
CA LYS A 127 16.20 29.60 -16.78
C LYS A 127 14.67 29.51 -16.71
N GLN A 128 14.13 28.39 -16.23
CA GLN A 128 12.69 28.17 -16.13
C GLN A 128 12.06 28.93 -14.95
N CYS A 129 12.77 29.06 -13.83
CA CYS A 129 12.34 29.80 -12.63
C CYS A 129 13.40 30.81 -12.18
N PRO A 130 13.46 32.02 -12.78
CA PRO A 130 14.51 33.01 -12.50
C PRO A 130 14.51 33.54 -11.06
N ILE A 131 13.37 33.48 -10.37
CA ILE A 131 13.22 33.93 -8.99
C ILE A 131 13.78 32.94 -7.95
N LEU A 132 14.05 31.70 -8.36
CA LEU A 132 14.56 30.64 -7.48
C LEU A 132 16.04 30.85 -7.19
N ASN A 133 16.43 30.80 -5.92
CA ASN A 133 17.83 30.70 -5.52
C ASN A 133 18.31 29.26 -5.70
N THR A 134 19.25 29.07 -6.63
CA THR A 134 19.78 27.76 -7.01
C THR A 134 21.06 27.36 -6.29
N ASP A 135 21.51 28.17 -5.32
CA ASP A 135 22.71 27.86 -4.54
C ASP A 135 22.56 26.51 -3.82
N GLY A 136 23.58 25.67 -3.96
CA GLY A 136 23.64 24.32 -3.38
C GLY A 136 22.78 23.27 -4.09
N MET A 137 22.03 23.62 -5.15
CA MET A 137 21.26 22.64 -5.91
C MET A 137 22.16 21.73 -6.75
N LEU A 138 21.75 20.46 -6.88
CA LEU A 138 22.41 19.45 -7.71
C LEU A 138 21.69 19.26 -9.05
N GLY A 139 20.38 19.45 -9.08
CA GLY A 139 19.53 19.25 -10.25
C GLY A 139 18.06 19.16 -9.85
N GLY A 140 17.23 18.71 -10.78
CA GLY A 140 15.80 18.50 -10.53
C GLY A 140 15.18 17.52 -11.52
N LEU A 141 13.96 17.12 -11.22
CA LEU A 141 13.10 16.33 -12.09
C LEU A 141 11.97 17.24 -12.59
N TYR A 142 11.96 17.50 -13.90
CA TYR A 142 10.89 18.24 -14.56
C TYR A 142 9.79 17.28 -15.00
N ALA A 143 8.54 17.70 -14.85
CA ALA A 143 7.34 17.01 -15.31
C ALA A 143 6.45 17.98 -16.10
N ALA A 144 6.12 17.63 -17.36
CA ALA A 144 5.34 18.51 -18.22
C ALA A 144 3.86 18.56 -17.82
N ARG A 145 3.29 17.44 -17.38
CA ARG A 145 1.89 17.31 -16.97
C ARG A 145 1.62 17.73 -15.53
N GLU A 146 2.21 18.85 -15.12
CA GLU A 146 1.95 19.49 -13.82
C GLU A 146 1.43 20.91 -13.99
N GLY A 147 0.71 21.39 -12.99
CA GLY A 147 0.06 22.68 -13.06
C GLY A 147 -0.91 22.92 -11.92
N HIS A 148 -1.79 23.89 -12.10
CA HIS A 148 -2.81 24.20 -11.11
C HIS A 148 -4.18 24.45 -11.73
N ILE A 149 -5.22 24.32 -10.90
CA ILE A 149 -6.61 24.58 -11.23
C ILE A 149 -7.24 25.58 -10.25
N ASP A 150 -8.41 26.11 -10.60
CA ASP A 150 -9.38 26.66 -9.64
C ASP A 150 -10.08 25.51 -8.90
N PRO A 151 -9.84 25.34 -7.58
CA PRO A 151 -10.43 24.28 -6.78
C PRO A 151 -11.96 24.27 -6.83
N SER A 152 -12.58 25.44 -6.63
CA SER A 152 -14.04 25.51 -6.56
C SER A 152 -14.68 25.32 -7.94
N GLY A 153 -14.12 25.94 -8.97
CA GLY A 153 -14.53 25.73 -10.36
C GLY A 153 -14.50 24.25 -10.76
N THR A 154 -13.46 23.53 -10.35
CA THR A 154 -13.30 22.08 -10.64
C THR A 154 -14.38 21.23 -9.96
N VAL A 155 -14.71 21.48 -8.69
CA VAL A 155 -15.82 20.75 -8.01
C VAL A 155 -17.14 21.00 -8.72
N HIS A 156 -17.42 22.25 -9.11
CA HIS A 156 -18.62 22.58 -9.86
C HIS A 156 -18.65 21.94 -11.26
N ALA A 157 -17.50 21.78 -11.92
CA ALA A 157 -17.40 21.06 -13.19
C ALA A 157 -17.82 19.59 -13.04
N TYR A 158 -17.27 18.88 -12.04
CA TYR A 158 -17.71 17.51 -11.71
C TYR A 158 -19.21 17.43 -11.43
N ALA A 159 -19.71 18.30 -10.55
CA ALA A 159 -21.11 18.35 -10.15
C ALA A 159 -22.05 18.59 -11.34
N LYS A 160 -21.70 19.52 -12.23
CA LYS A 160 -22.49 19.86 -13.43
C LYS A 160 -22.44 18.74 -14.46
N ALA A 161 -21.27 18.13 -14.70
CA ALA A 161 -21.14 16.98 -15.58
C ALA A 161 -21.97 15.78 -15.07
N ALA A 162 -21.96 15.52 -13.75
CA ALA A 162 -22.80 14.49 -13.14
C ALA A 162 -24.30 14.77 -13.36
N LYS A 163 -24.74 16.03 -13.16
CA LYS A 163 -26.14 16.45 -13.40
C LYS A 163 -26.56 16.26 -14.87
N LEU A 164 -25.69 16.59 -15.83
CA LEU A 164 -25.95 16.36 -17.26
C LEU A 164 -26.18 14.88 -17.58
N ARG A 165 -25.65 13.98 -16.74
CA ARG A 165 -25.81 12.52 -16.83
C ARG A 165 -26.96 11.98 -15.97
N GLY A 166 -27.76 12.84 -15.35
CA GLY A 166 -28.97 12.46 -14.61
C GLY A 166 -28.81 12.35 -13.10
N ALA A 167 -27.63 12.58 -12.54
CA ALA A 167 -27.45 12.63 -11.09
C ALA A 167 -28.15 13.85 -10.46
N GLU A 168 -28.56 13.71 -9.20
CA GLU A 168 -29.11 14.82 -8.41
C GLU A 168 -28.09 15.33 -7.37
N ILE A 169 -28.19 16.61 -7.01
CA ILE A 169 -27.38 17.20 -5.95
C ILE A 169 -28.30 18.05 -5.09
N VAL A 170 -28.21 17.86 -3.77
CA VAL A 170 -29.01 18.59 -2.78
C VAL A 170 -28.07 19.22 -1.76
N GLU A 171 -27.93 20.54 -1.83
CA GLU A 171 -27.21 21.38 -0.87
C GLU A 171 -28.10 21.78 0.30
N HIS A 172 -27.49 22.29 1.38
CA HIS A 172 -28.10 22.68 2.65
C HIS A 172 -28.98 21.57 3.21
N ASN A 173 -28.46 20.34 3.23
CA ASN A 173 -29.20 19.17 3.66
C ASN A 173 -28.28 18.17 4.37
N ARG A 174 -27.98 18.42 5.65
CA ARG A 174 -27.11 17.51 6.38
C ARG A 174 -27.74 16.12 6.53
N VAL A 175 -26.92 15.07 6.39
CA VAL A 175 -27.27 13.72 6.85
C VAL A 175 -27.12 13.66 8.37
N LEU A 176 -28.18 13.24 9.06
CA LEU A 176 -28.30 13.18 10.51
C LEU A 176 -28.09 11.75 11.03
N GLU A 177 -28.64 10.76 10.33
CA GLU A 177 -28.59 9.35 10.74
C GLU A 177 -28.55 8.42 9.52
N LEU A 178 -27.96 7.24 9.71
CA LEU A 178 -27.92 6.15 8.73
C LEU A 178 -28.43 4.89 9.38
N ASN A 179 -29.64 4.46 8.98
CA ASN A 179 -30.30 3.32 9.59
C ASN A 179 -30.44 2.19 8.56
N ARG A 180 -29.92 1.00 8.89
CA ARG A 180 -30.03 -0.16 8.01
C ARG A 180 -31.41 -0.79 8.13
N ARG A 181 -32.07 -1.03 7.00
CA ARG A 181 -33.40 -1.64 6.90
C ARG A 181 -33.30 -3.16 6.85
N ALA A 182 -34.42 -3.82 7.17
CA ALA A 182 -34.53 -5.29 7.13
C ALA A 182 -34.40 -5.87 5.71
N ASP A 183 -34.73 -5.09 4.68
CA ASP A 183 -34.57 -5.45 3.26
C ASP A 183 -33.14 -5.24 2.74
N GLY A 184 -32.21 -4.78 3.60
CA GLY A 184 -30.81 -4.55 3.25
C GLY A 184 -30.51 -3.15 2.71
N GLN A 185 -31.52 -2.32 2.47
CA GLN A 185 -31.36 -0.91 2.08
C GLN A 185 -31.07 -0.01 3.29
N TRP A 186 -30.93 1.28 3.04
CA TRP A 186 -30.60 2.31 4.02
C TRP A 186 -31.69 3.38 4.08
N ASP A 187 -32.12 3.72 5.28
CA ASP A 187 -32.80 4.99 5.55
C ASP A 187 -31.72 6.04 5.86
N VAL A 188 -31.52 6.97 4.91
CA VAL A 188 -30.65 8.13 5.06
C VAL A 188 -31.50 9.29 5.55
N VAL A 189 -31.42 9.59 6.85
CA VAL A 189 -32.20 10.65 7.49
C VAL A 189 -31.49 11.97 7.30
N THR A 190 -32.17 12.95 6.70
CA THR A 190 -31.60 14.28 6.43
C THR A 190 -32.48 15.39 6.99
N GLU A 191 -31.96 16.62 7.04
CA GLU A 191 -32.72 17.80 7.47
C GLU A 191 -33.95 18.10 6.59
N LYS A 192 -33.96 17.62 5.33
CA LYS A 192 -35.08 17.76 4.39
C LYS A 192 -35.93 16.48 4.24
N GLY A 193 -35.76 15.53 5.16
CA GLY A 193 -36.52 14.27 5.20
C GLY A 193 -35.67 13.03 4.91
N THR A 194 -36.29 11.86 4.98
CA THR A 194 -35.61 10.57 4.84
C THR A 194 -35.62 10.10 3.39
N ILE A 195 -34.48 9.57 2.96
CA ILE A 195 -34.27 8.96 1.64
C ILE A 195 -34.01 7.47 1.83
N VAL A 196 -34.60 6.62 1.00
CA VAL A 196 -34.24 5.19 0.93
C VAL A 196 -33.16 4.99 -0.13
N ALA A 197 -32.08 4.27 0.21
CA ALA A 197 -30.98 4.01 -0.71
C ALA A 197 -30.45 2.58 -0.63
N GLU A 198 -30.06 2.00 -1.77
CA GLU A 198 -29.38 0.68 -1.77
C GLU A 198 -27.94 0.80 -1.26
N HIS A 199 -27.24 1.87 -1.65
CA HIS A 199 -25.85 2.15 -1.27
C HIS A 199 -25.66 3.52 -0.64
N VAL A 200 -24.73 3.61 0.32
CA VAL A 200 -24.32 4.87 0.96
C VAL A 200 -22.81 5.03 0.84
N VAL A 201 -22.36 6.17 0.32
CA VAL A 201 -20.94 6.53 0.23
C VAL A 201 -20.63 7.67 1.19
N ASN A 202 -19.71 7.43 2.13
CA ASN A 202 -19.13 8.47 2.97
C ASN A 202 -17.95 9.12 2.25
N ALA A 203 -18.14 10.35 1.79
CA ALA A 203 -17.11 11.21 1.22
C ALA A 203 -17.05 12.57 1.97
N ALA A 204 -17.35 12.54 3.27
CA ALA A 204 -17.67 13.74 4.05
C ALA A 204 -16.44 14.52 4.56
N GLY A 205 -15.25 14.31 3.99
CA GLY A 205 -14.02 15.06 4.31
C GLY A 205 -13.76 15.20 5.82
N LEU A 206 -13.76 16.44 6.32
CA LEU A 206 -13.55 16.78 7.74
C LEU A 206 -14.57 16.12 8.69
N TRP A 207 -15.73 15.71 8.20
CA TRP A 207 -16.80 15.04 8.95
C TRP A 207 -16.84 13.53 8.71
N ALA A 208 -15.92 12.96 7.93
CA ALA A 208 -15.90 11.54 7.58
C ALA A 208 -16.01 10.63 8.81
N LYS A 209 -15.28 10.97 9.89
CA LYS A 209 -15.30 10.22 11.15
C LYS A 209 -16.67 10.27 11.84
N GLN A 210 -17.31 11.43 11.87
CA GLN A 210 -18.66 11.59 12.44
C GLN A 210 -19.71 10.82 11.62
N VAL A 211 -19.60 10.82 10.28
CA VAL A 211 -20.48 10.04 9.39
C VAL A 211 -20.23 8.54 9.53
N GLY A 212 -18.98 8.10 9.73
CA GLY A 212 -18.64 6.71 10.05
C GLY A 212 -19.33 6.21 11.32
N ARG A 213 -19.33 7.05 12.36
CA ARG A 213 -19.93 6.71 13.67
C ARG A 213 -21.44 6.50 13.59
N MET A 214 -22.13 7.07 12.60
CA MET A 214 -23.56 6.80 12.37
C MET A 214 -23.85 5.31 12.06
N VAL A 215 -22.85 4.56 11.57
CA VAL A 215 -22.96 3.13 11.28
C VAL A 215 -22.04 2.27 12.18
N GLY A 216 -21.59 2.83 13.31
CA GLY A 216 -20.76 2.13 14.29
C GLY A 216 -19.29 1.96 13.89
N ILE A 217 -18.80 2.74 12.91
CA ILE A 217 -17.42 2.66 12.41
C ILE A 217 -16.65 3.91 12.81
N ASP A 218 -15.51 3.75 13.48
CA ASP A 218 -14.62 4.88 13.80
C ASP A 218 -13.44 4.90 12.82
N LEU A 219 -13.49 5.80 11.83
CA LEU A 219 -12.51 5.80 10.74
C LEU A 219 -11.12 6.26 11.21
N PRO A 220 -10.03 5.64 10.71
CA PRO A 220 -8.65 6.03 11.01
C PRO A 220 -8.27 7.28 10.22
N VAL A 221 -8.87 8.42 10.57
CA VAL A 221 -8.58 9.72 9.97
C VAL A 221 -8.52 10.82 11.03
N SER A 222 -7.74 11.87 10.74
CA SER A 222 -7.74 13.10 11.51
C SER A 222 -7.57 14.31 10.59
N PRO A 223 -8.31 15.41 10.83
CA PRO A 223 -7.94 16.68 10.23
C PRO A 223 -6.66 17.25 10.86
N MET A 224 -5.88 17.96 10.05
CA MET A 224 -4.65 18.65 10.45
C MET A 224 -4.59 20.04 9.80
N GLU A 225 -3.96 20.99 10.49
CA GLU A 225 -3.73 22.36 10.01
C GLU A 225 -2.62 22.38 8.93
N HIS A 226 -2.74 23.28 7.96
CA HIS A 226 -1.75 23.49 6.93
C HIS A 226 -1.75 24.92 6.41
N HIS A 227 -0.54 25.45 6.22
CA HIS A 227 -0.31 26.84 5.88
C HIS A 227 0.14 27.02 4.43
N TYR A 228 -0.41 28.05 3.80
CA TYR A 228 0.24 28.73 2.69
C TYR A 228 -0.03 30.23 2.74
N LEU A 229 0.85 30.99 2.11
CA LEU A 229 0.69 32.42 1.91
C LEU A 229 0.50 32.73 0.43
N VAL A 230 -0.18 33.84 0.16
CA VAL A 230 -0.30 34.45 -1.16
C VAL A 230 0.25 35.86 -1.09
N THR A 231 1.16 36.21 -2.00
CA THR A 231 1.78 37.53 -2.02
C THR A 231 0.96 38.55 -2.82
N GLU A 232 1.32 39.82 -2.67
CA GLU A 232 1.02 40.86 -3.65
C GLU A 232 1.82 40.64 -4.95
N ALA A 233 1.65 41.53 -5.94
CA ALA A 233 2.39 41.45 -7.19
C ALA A 233 3.90 41.62 -6.95
N ILE A 234 4.71 40.77 -7.58
CA ILE A 234 6.17 40.77 -7.49
C ILE A 234 6.73 41.29 -8.82
N PRO A 235 7.57 42.36 -8.84
CA PRO A 235 8.07 42.96 -10.08
C PRO A 235 8.75 41.97 -11.03
N GLU A 236 9.55 41.07 -10.48
CA GLU A 236 10.30 40.04 -11.21
C GLU A 236 9.36 39.09 -11.96
N ILE A 237 8.23 38.73 -11.34
CA ILE A 237 7.21 37.85 -11.93
C ILE A 237 6.35 38.61 -12.93
N GLN A 238 6.02 39.87 -12.62
CA GLN A 238 5.25 40.73 -13.51
C GLN A 238 5.98 40.97 -14.84
N ALA A 239 7.31 41.00 -14.82
CA ALA A 239 8.15 41.17 -16.00
C ALA A 239 8.28 39.90 -16.86
N LEU A 240 7.77 38.74 -16.42
CA LEU A 240 7.86 37.50 -17.18
C LEU A 240 6.75 37.41 -18.25
N ASP A 241 7.14 36.93 -19.43
CA ASP A 241 6.22 36.64 -20.54
C ASP A 241 5.53 35.29 -20.41
N LYS A 242 6.03 34.42 -19.53
CA LYS A 242 5.51 33.07 -19.28
C LYS A 242 5.24 32.89 -17.80
N GLU A 243 4.24 32.07 -17.50
CA GLU A 243 3.96 31.64 -16.14
C GLU A 243 5.08 30.72 -15.63
N LEU A 244 5.42 30.87 -14.35
CA LEU A 244 6.43 30.04 -13.69
C LEU A 244 5.94 28.60 -13.53
N PRO A 245 6.83 27.61 -13.62
CA PRO A 245 6.49 26.23 -13.27
C PRO A 245 6.21 26.11 -11.78
N LEU A 246 5.48 25.05 -11.41
CA LEU A 246 5.42 24.60 -10.02
C LEU A 246 6.82 24.24 -9.53
N ILE A 247 7.17 24.63 -8.31
CA ILE A 247 8.41 24.18 -7.68
C ILE A 247 8.06 23.40 -6.41
N VAL A 248 8.68 22.23 -6.25
CA VAL A 248 8.65 21.45 -5.02
C VAL A 248 10.08 21.37 -4.49
N ASP A 249 10.35 22.03 -3.36
CA ASP A 249 11.63 21.98 -2.66
C ASP A 249 11.46 21.22 -1.34
N LEU A 250 11.78 19.93 -1.38
CA LEU A 250 11.62 19.04 -0.24
C LEU A 250 12.61 19.36 0.89
N GLU A 251 13.81 19.85 0.56
CA GLU A 251 14.80 20.28 1.56
C GLU A 251 14.45 21.65 2.16
N GLY A 252 13.78 22.51 1.38
CA GLY A 252 13.25 23.80 1.83
C GLY A 252 11.87 23.72 2.47
N PHE A 253 11.31 22.52 2.63
CA PHE A 253 9.98 22.25 3.16
C PHE A 253 8.82 23.01 2.46
N THR A 254 8.98 23.36 1.18
CA THR A 254 8.06 24.26 0.48
C THR A 254 7.55 23.70 -0.86
N TYR A 255 6.36 24.14 -1.24
CA TYR A 255 5.89 24.10 -2.62
C TYR A 255 5.47 25.50 -3.05
N MET A 256 5.72 25.84 -4.31
CA MET A 256 5.47 27.17 -4.85
C MET A 256 4.75 27.09 -6.18
N ARG A 257 3.84 28.03 -6.40
CA ARG A 257 3.30 28.32 -7.73
C ARG A 257 3.10 29.82 -7.95
N GLN A 258 3.02 30.22 -9.20
CA GLN A 258 2.57 31.57 -9.53
C GLN A 258 1.09 31.74 -9.18
N GLU A 259 0.75 32.85 -8.53
CA GLU A 259 -0.64 33.26 -8.28
C GLU A 259 -0.80 34.68 -8.83
N GLN A 260 -1.48 34.79 -9.96
CA GLN A 260 -1.60 36.03 -10.73
C GLN A 260 -0.23 36.62 -11.09
N LYS A 261 0.14 37.75 -10.48
CA LYS A 261 1.44 38.42 -10.65
C LYS A 261 2.33 38.31 -9.40
N GLY A 262 1.94 37.47 -8.45
CA GLY A 262 2.71 37.14 -7.25
C GLY A 262 2.91 35.63 -7.13
N LEU A 263 3.07 35.16 -5.90
CA LEU A 263 3.32 33.77 -5.55
C LEU A 263 2.31 33.24 -4.56
N LEU A 264 2.06 31.93 -4.65
CA LEU A 264 1.58 31.11 -3.55
C LEU A 264 2.77 30.27 -3.08
N LEU A 265 3.05 30.32 -1.76
CA LEU A 265 4.06 29.49 -1.11
C LEU A 265 3.39 28.69 0.01
N GLY A 266 3.38 27.37 -0.12
CA GLY A 266 2.88 26.46 0.92
C GLY A 266 4.01 25.71 1.62
N ILE A 267 3.74 25.36 2.87
CA ILE A 267 4.77 24.95 3.82
C ILE A 267 4.32 23.68 4.54
N TYR A 268 5.20 22.69 4.61
CA TYR A 268 4.99 21.51 5.45
C TYR A 268 5.96 21.53 6.62
N GLU A 269 5.51 22.04 7.75
CA GLU A 269 6.30 22.15 8.97
C GLU A 269 6.49 20.81 9.70
N ILE A 270 7.60 20.71 10.44
CA ILE A 270 7.87 19.56 11.31
C ILE A 270 6.97 19.62 12.56
N ASP A 271 6.76 20.81 13.13
CA ASP A 271 5.90 21.03 14.30
C ASP A 271 4.41 21.03 13.93
N HIS A 272 3.90 19.86 13.48
CA HIS A 272 2.54 19.64 13.02
C HIS A 272 1.46 19.89 14.08
N LYS A 273 0.23 20.19 13.63
CA LYS A 273 -0.91 20.41 14.53
C LYS A 273 -2.19 19.73 14.04
N HIS A 274 -2.72 18.82 14.86
CA HIS A 274 -4.05 18.24 14.63
C HIS A 274 -5.14 19.25 14.92
N TRP A 275 -6.19 19.23 14.09
CA TRP A 275 -7.36 20.08 14.26
C TRP A 275 -8.61 19.20 14.38
N ASN A 276 -9.43 19.40 15.42
CA ASN A 276 -10.72 18.72 15.59
C ASN A 276 -10.68 17.21 15.22
N MET A 277 -9.82 16.44 15.88
CA MET A 277 -9.56 15.02 15.56
C MET A 277 -10.80 14.10 15.49
N ASP A 278 -11.89 14.50 16.14
CA ASP A 278 -13.16 13.76 16.14
C ASP A 278 -14.13 14.21 15.05
N GLY A 279 -13.71 15.14 14.20
CA GLY A 279 -14.47 15.76 13.14
C GLY A 279 -14.79 17.23 13.43
N ALA A 280 -14.94 18.01 12.36
CA ALA A 280 -15.21 19.44 12.46
C ALA A 280 -16.58 19.74 13.11
N PRO A 281 -16.76 20.91 13.74
CA PRO A 281 -18.07 21.41 14.12
C PRO A 281 -19.03 21.39 12.92
N TRP A 282 -20.30 21.08 13.16
CA TRP A 282 -21.30 20.96 12.09
C TRP A 282 -21.74 22.31 11.51
N ASP A 283 -21.32 23.43 12.10
CA ASP A 283 -21.55 24.80 11.65
C ASP A 283 -20.32 25.39 10.93
N TYR A 284 -19.14 24.77 11.04
CA TYR A 284 -17.95 25.15 10.27
C TYR A 284 -18.20 25.03 8.75
N GLY A 285 -17.66 25.93 7.92
CA GLY A 285 -17.89 25.92 6.47
C GLY A 285 -16.78 26.64 5.69
N ILE A 286 -17.14 27.71 4.97
CA ILE A 286 -16.18 28.57 4.25
C ILE A 286 -15.48 29.50 5.26
N GLU A 287 -14.65 28.91 6.10
CA GLU A 287 -13.91 29.57 7.17
C GLU A 287 -12.45 29.10 7.18
N LEU A 288 -11.53 29.95 7.61
CA LEU A 288 -10.12 29.58 7.81
C LEU A 288 -9.79 29.60 9.30
N ILE A 289 -8.81 28.79 9.68
CA ILE A 289 -8.23 28.80 11.02
C ILE A 289 -7.33 30.04 11.10
N GLN A 290 -7.21 30.64 12.29
CA GLN A 290 -6.24 31.71 12.50
C GLN A 290 -4.82 31.19 12.18
N GLU A 291 -4.04 31.94 11.42
CA GLU A 291 -2.66 31.57 11.11
C GLU A 291 -1.76 31.60 12.36
N ASP A 292 -0.78 30.69 12.38
CA ASP A 292 0.18 30.51 13.47
C ASP A 292 1.58 30.54 12.86
N THR A 293 2.03 31.75 12.54
CA THR A 293 3.27 31.96 11.77
C THR A 293 4.53 31.67 12.57
N ASP A 294 4.46 31.79 13.91
CA ASP A 294 5.57 31.45 14.81
C ASP A 294 5.88 29.95 14.77
N ARG A 295 4.84 29.09 14.67
CA ARG A 295 5.01 27.64 14.59
C ARG A 295 5.73 27.16 13.33
N ILE A 296 5.61 27.90 12.23
CA ILE A 296 6.16 27.55 10.92
C ILE A 296 7.37 28.41 10.55
N SER A 297 7.96 29.14 11.51
CA SER A 297 8.99 30.16 11.25
C SER A 297 10.29 29.59 10.68
N ASP A 298 10.64 28.37 11.08
CA ASP A 298 11.88 27.72 10.66
C ASP A 298 11.81 27.38 9.16
N GLU A 299 10.74 26.72 8.72
CA GLU A 299 10.50 26.39 7.33
C GLU A 299 10.18 27.64 6.48
N LEU A 300 9.52 28.65 7.05
CA LEU A 300 9.38 29.96 6.39
C LEU A 300 10.75 30.57 6.07
N THR A 301 11.70 30.51 7.00
CA THR A 301 13.05 31.05 6.80
C THR A 301 13.75 30.34 5.63
N LEU A 302 13.57 29.01 5.51
CA LEU A 302 14.07 28.24 4.37
C LEU A 302 13.40 28.67 3.06
N GLY A 303 12.08 28.83 3.07
CA GLY A 303 11.31 29.30 1.91
C GLY A 303 11.76 30.68 1.42
N PHE A 304 11.94 31.64 2.33
CA PHE A 304 12.41 32.99 1.98
C PHE A 304 13.84 32.98 1.45
N SER A 305 14.72 32.17 2.04
CA SER A 305 16.09 31.97 1.54
C SER A 305 16.10 31.37 0.13
N ARG A 306 15.11 30.52 -0.19
CA ARG A 306 14.95 29.89 -1.50
C ARG A 306 14.33 30.83 -2.54
N TYR A 307 13.51 31.79 -2.13
CA TYR A 307 12.85 32.78 -3.00
C TYR A 307 13.13 34.22 -2.53
N PRO A 308 14.31 34.79 -2.82
CA PRO A 308 14.71 36.11 -2.30
C PRO A 308 13.76 37.26 -2.65
N CYS A 309 12.94 37.13 -3.70
CA CYS A 309 11.92 38.14 -4.01
C CYS A 309 10.86 38.29 -2.90
N LEU A 310 10.70 37.30 -2.02
CA LEU A 310 9.79 37.36 -0.88
C LEU A 310 10.22 38.33 0.22
N ASP A 311 11.52 38.69 0.31
CA ASP A 311 12.04 39.60 1.34
C ASP A 311 11.41 41.01 1.27
N THR A 312 10.90 41.40 0.10
CA THR A 312 10.29 42.70 -0.13
C THR A 312 8.83 42.62 -0.56
N ALA A 313 8.31 41.41 -0.80
CA ALA A 313 6.94 41.21 -1.24
C ALA A 313 5.95 41.37 -0.08
N GLY A 314 4.87 42.12 -0.30
CA GLY A 314 3.74 42.13 0.64
C GLY A 314 3.01 40.78 0.67
N ILE A 315 2.55 40.35 1.85
CA ILE A 315 1.65 39.19 1.96
C ILE A 315 0.20 39.68 1.83
N LYS A 316 -0.47 39.23 0.77
CA LYS A 316 -1.87 39.57 0.48
C LYS A 316 -2.84 38.75 1.32
N ARG A 317 -2.55 37.46 1.55
CA ARG A 317 -3.42 36.55 2.29
C ARG A 317 -2.62 35.42 2.94
N TRP A 318 -2.97 35.10 4.18
CA TRP A 318 -2.64 33.83 4.82
C TRP A 318 -3.78 32.85 4.69
N VAL A 319 -3.44 31.58 4.52
CA VAL A 319 -4.39 30.47 4.58
C VAL A 319 -3.86 29.44 5.55
N ASN A 320 -4.58 29.28 6.66
CA ASN A 320 -4.46 28.11 7.53
C ASN A 320 -5.77 27.32 7.41
N GLY A 321 -5.70 26.22 6.67
CA GLY A 321 -6.85 25.36 6.39
C GLY A 321 -6.67 23.99 7.03
N ALA A 322 -7.79 23.30 7.28
CA ALA A 322 -7.74 21.92 7.69
C ALA A 322 -8.11 20.98 6.54
N PHE A 323 -7.38 19.88 6.42
CA PHE A 323 -7.76 18.74 5.59
C PHE A 323 -7.39 17.42 6.27
N THR A 324 -7.89 16.32 5.72
CA THR A 324 -7.97 15.03 6.42
C THR A 324 -6.83 14.09 6.00
N PHE A 325 -6.12 13.54 6.99
CA PHE A 325 -5.08 12.54 6.83
C PHE A 325 -5.50 11.18 7.38
N SER A 326 -5.06 10.12 6.72
CA SER A 326 -5.01 8.76 7.26
C SER A 326 -3.60 8.48 7.84
N PRO A 327 -3.43 7.43 8.67
CA PRO A 327 -2.13 7.08 9.28
C PRO A 327 -0.95 6.95 8.31
N ASP A 328 -1.18 6.49 7.08
CA ASP A 328 -0.17 6.34 6.02
C ASP A 328 -0.25 7.43 4.94
N GLY A 329 -1.16 8.39 5.09
CA GLY A 329 -1.40 9.48 4.15
C GLY A 329 -2.11 9.10 2.85
N ASN A 330 -2.37 7.81 2.61
CA ASN A 330 -3.11 7.34 1.45
C ASN A 330 -4.63 7.43 1.68
N PRO A 331 -5.45 7.64 0.63
CA PRO A 331 -6.90 7.59 0.72
C PRO A 331 -7.45 6.34 1.45
N LEU A 332 -8.65 6.47 2.03
CA LEU A 332 -9.47 5.37 2.53
C LEU A 332 -10.64 5.15 1.58
N VAL A 333 -10.58 4.09 0.79
CA VAL A 333 -11.50 3.81 -0.31
C VAL A 333 -12.04 2.40 -0.21
N GLY A 334 -13.31 2.18 -0.53
CA GLY A 334 -13.88 0.84 -0.74
C GLY A 334 -14.92 0.40 0.29
N PRO A 335 -15.33 -0.88 0.24
CA PRO A 335 -16.42 -1.40 1.05
C PRO A 335 -15.98 -1.69 2.49
N VAL A 336 -16.82 -1.31 3.46
CA VAL A 336 -16.57 -1.56 4.88
C VAL A 336 -17.03 -2.96 5.27
N ARG A 337 -16.11 -3.76 5.84
CA ARG A 337 -16.44 -5.11 6.32
C ARG A 337 -17.51 -5.05 7.41
N GLY A 338 -18.47 -5.97 7.38
CA GLY A 338 -19.57 -6.03 8.35
C GLY A 338 -20.68 -5.01 8.15
N VAL A 339 -20.54 -4.05 7.22
CA VAL A 339 -21.54 -3.02 6.92
C VAL A 339 -21.89 -3.04 5.42
N PRO A 340 -22.76 -3.97 4.97
CA PRO A 340 -23.07 -4.14 3.56
C PRO A 340 -23.57 -2.86 2.88
N ASN A 341 -23.10 -2.62 1.66
CA ASN A 341 -23.43 -1.45 0.85
C ASN A 341 -23.09 -0.07 1.47
N TYR A 342 -22.26 -0.04 2.52
CA TYR A 342 -21.63 1.18 3.02
C TYR A 342 -20.19 1.27 2.53
N TRP A 343 -19.86 2.40 1.91
CA TRP A 343 -18.60 2.64 1.21
C TRP A 343 -17.93 3.89 1.75
N VAL A 344 -16.60 3.93 1.69
CA VAL A 344 -15.82 5.11 2.07
C VAL A 344 -15.00 5.63 0.89
N ALA A 345 -14.82 6.95 0.85
CA ALA A 345 -13.87 7.68 0.02
C ALA A 345 -13.39 8.90 0.81
N CYS A 346 -12.53 8.64 1.80
CA CYS A 346 -12.13 9.59 2.84
C CYS A 346 -10.60 9.78 2.88
N GLY A 347 -10.11 10.78 3.62
CA GLY A 347 -8.67 10.96 3.84
C GLY A 347 -7.86 11.24 2.57
N VAL A 348 -8.48 11.85 1.55
CA VAL A 348 -7.82 12.19 0.29
C VAL A 348 -7.12 13.54 0.44
N MET A 349 -5.85 13.52 0.86
CA MET A 349 -5.04 14.73 1.05
C MET A 349 -4.92 15.54 -0.26
N ALA A 350 -4.49 14.90 -1.35
CA ALA A 350 -4.28 15.56 -2.64
C ALA A 350 -5.56 15.48 -3.49
N GLY A 351 -6.67 16.00 -2.97
CA GLY A 351 -8.01 15.79 -3.52
C GLY A 351 -8.19 16.10 -5.01
N PHE A 352 -7.56 17.16 -5.52
CA PHE A 352 -7.65 17.55 -6.95
C PHE A 352 -6.74 16.73 -7.86
N LEU A 353 -5.75 16.07 -7.29
CA LEU A 353 -4.79 15.24 -7.99
C LEU A 353 -5.19 13.75 -7.96
N GLN A 354 -5.81 13.29 -6.88
CA GLN A 354 -6.20 11.88 -6.70
C GLN A 354 -7.72 11.66 -6.83
N GLY A 355 -8.53 12.71 -6.72
CA GLY A 355 -9.99 12.60 -6.61
C GLY A 355 -10.65 11.96 -7.84
N GLY A 356 -10.12 12.19 -9.04
CA GLY A 356 -10.61 11.55 -10.26
C GLY A 356 -10.43 10.04 -10.20
N GLY A 357 -9.21 9.59 -9.91
CA GLY A 357 -8.86 8.18 -9.73
C GLY A 357 -9.65 7.50 -8.60
N VAL A 358 -9.77 8.15 -7.44
CA VAL A 358 -10.57 7.65 -6.31
C VAL A 358 -12.04 7.48 -6.70
N GLY A 359 -12.63 8.47 -7.37
CA GLY A 359 -14.01 8.42 -7.82
C GLY A 359 -14.26 7.30 -8.84
N LYS A 360 -13.35 7.14 -9.81
CA LYS A 360 -13.38 6.03 -10.78
C LYS A 360 -13.32 4.68 -10.08
N SER A 361 -12.29 4.45 -9.25
CA SER A 361 -12.06 3.16 -8.61
C SER A 361 -13.21 2.76 -7.70
N LEU A 362 -13.79 3.69 -6.95
CA LEU A 362 -14.95 3.37 -6.10
C LEU A 362 -16.19 3.07 -6.94
N ALA A 363 -16.47 3.85 -7.98
CA ALA A 363 -17.61 3.60 -8.85
C ALA A 363 -17.50 2.23 -9.53
N GLU A 364 -16.32 1.86 -10.06
CA GLU A 364 -16.07 0.53 -10.61
C GLU A 364 -16.34 -0.56 -9.57
N TRP A 365 -15.85 -0.38 -8.34
CA TRP A 365 -16.06 -1.34 -7.26
C TRP A 365 -17.54 -1.53 -6.93
N MET A 366 -18.30 -0.44 -6.84
CA MET A 366 -19.74 -0.48 -6.57
C MET A 366 -20.53 -1.15 -7.69
N ILE A 367 -20.11 -0.97 -8.95
CA ILE A 367 -20.85 -1.43 -10.13
C ILE A 367 -20.48 -2.86 -10.50
N HIS A 368 -19.19 -3.18 -10.46
CA HIS A 368 -18.63 -4.43 -10.97
C HIS A 368 -18.20 -5.41 -9.88
N GLY A 369 -18.20 -4.98 -8.60
CA GLY A 369 -17.75 -5.79 -7.46
C GLY A 369 -16.25 -5.70 -7.20
N GLU A 370 -15.48 -5.12 -8.10
CA GLU A 370 -14.04 -4.89 -7.97
C GLU A 370 -13.57 -3.72 -8.87
N PRO A 371 -12.48 -3.04 -8.51
CA PRO A 371 -11.88 -1.99 -9.33
C PRO A 371 -11.05 -2.58 -10.48
N GLN A 372 -10.86 -1.79 -11.55
CA GLN A 372 -10.05 -2.23 -12.70
C GLN A 372 -8.56 -2.40 -12.34
N ALA A 373 -8.05 -1.51 -11.49
CA ALA A 373 -6.65 -1.45 -11.05
C ALA A 373 -6.51 -1.90 -9.58
N ASP A 374 -5.31 -2.33 -9.18
CA ASP A 374 -5.01 -2.64 -7.79
C ASP A 374 -4.94 -1.37 -6.94
N VAL A 375 -5.97 -1.20 -6.12
CA VAL A 375 -6.11 -0.09 -5.19
C VAL A 375 -5.95 -0.51 -3.73
N PHE A 376 -5.28 -1.64 -3.45
CA PHE A 376 -5.11 -2.12 -2.08
C PHE A 376 -4.45 -1.08 -1.15
N GLY A 377 -3.51 -0.29 -1.67
CA GLY A 377 -2.90 0.84 -0.94
C GLY A 377 -3.89 1.92 -0.49
N MET A 378 -5.08 1.99 -1.10
CA MET A 378 -6.18 2.86 -0.70
C MET A 378 -7.31 2.12 0.01
N ASP A 379 -7.35 0.79 -0.02
CA ASP A 379 -8.45 0.01 0.55
C ASP A 379 -8.56 0.23 2.06
N ILE A 380 -9.77 0.46 2.56
CA ILE A 380 -10.04 0.54 4.00
C ILE A 380 -9.65 -0.76 4.74
N ALA A 381 -9.70 -1.90 4.06
CA ALA A 381 -9.32 -3.21 4.60
C ALA A 381 -7.81 -3.39 4.82
N ARG A 382 -6.96 -2.42 4.45
CA ARG A 382 -5.54 -2.41 4.85
C ARG A 382 -5.35 -2.10 6.33
N TYR A 383 -6.37 -1.52 6.98
CA TYR A 383 -6.39 -1.26 8.42
C TYR A 383 -7.26 -2.27 9.15
N GLY A 384 -7.04 -2.39 10.47
CA GLY A 384 -7.96 -3.07 11.39
C GLY A 384 -8.41 -2.15 12.50
N ASP A 385 -9.25 -2.68 13.39
CA ASP A 385 -9.91 -1.94 14.48
C ASP A 385 -8.93 -1.15 15.37
N PHE A 386 -7.69 -1.63 15.52
CA PHE A 386 -6.66 -0.92 16.26
C PHE A 386 -6.34 0.47 15.69
N ALA A 387 -6.48 0.65 14.37
CA ALA A 387 -6.16 1.90 13.69
C ALA A 387 -7.18 3.00 14.00
N SER A 388 -8.35 2.65 14.53
CA SER A 388 -9.35 3.59 15.03
C SER A 388 -8.97 4.24 16.36
N ASN A 389 -7.95 3.72 17.06
CA ASN A 389 -7.51 4.27 18.33
C ASN A 389 -7.01 5.72 18.15
N ARG A 390 -7.53 6.64 18.96
CA ARG A 390 -7.23 8.08 18.87
C ARG A 390 -5.74 8.38 18.99
N GLU A 391 -5.02 7.71 19.88
CA GLU A 391 -3.60 7.95 20.07
C GLU A 391 -2.77 7.38 18.91
N TYR A 392 -3.14 6.20 18.40
CA TYR A 392 -2.54 5.66 17.18
C TYR A 392 -2.69 6.63 16.01
N ILE A 393 -3.90 7.15 15.78
CA ILE A 393 -4.17 8.14 14.74
C ILE A 393 -3.32 9.39 14.96
N LYS A 394 -3.29 9.94 16.19
CA LYS A 394 -2.51 11.13 16.53
C LYS A 394 -1.03 10.96 16.17
N GLN A 395 -0.42 9.89 16.65
CA GLN A 395 1.00 9.64 16.43
C GLN A 395 1.31 9.42 14.93
N THR A 396 0.53 8.58 14.26
CA THR A 396 0.83 8.18 12.87
C THR A 396 0.56 9.30 11.86
N THR A 397 -0.59 9.98 11.95
CA THR A 397 -0.87 11.16 11.10
C THR A 397 0.08 12.31 11.41
N GLY A 398 0.45 12.50 12.68
CA GLY A 398 1.46 13.49 13.07
C GLY A 398 2.84 13.21 12.49
N GLN A 399 3.30 11.96 12.56
CA GLN A 399 4.53 11.54 11.91
C GLN A 399 4.46 11.67 10.39
N PHE A 400 3.34 11.29 9.77
CA PHE A 400 3.19 11.43 8.32
C PHE A 400 3.29 12.90 7.88
N TYR A 401 2.58 13.80 8.56
CA TYR A 401 2.60 15.23 8.25
C TYR A 401 4.01 15.81 8.38
N SER A 402 4.63 15.65 9.56
CA SER A 402 5.96 16.18 9.87
C SER A 402 7.07 15.62 8.98
N ARG A 403 6.83 14.46 8.35
CA ARG A 403 7.74 13.84 7.41
C ARG A 403 7.32 13.96 5.95
N ARG A 404 6.31 14.77 5.62
CA ARG A 404 5.76 14.85 4.26
C ARG A 404 6.83 15.14 3.20
N PHE A 405 7.82 15.96 3.55
CA PHE A 405 8.95 16.34 2.71
C PHE A 405 10.30 15.74 3.16
N VAL A 406 10.32 14.98 4.26
CA VAL A 406 11.49 14.23 4.71
C VAL A 406 11.66 12.97 3.86
N MET A 407 12.86 12.75 3.33
CA MET A 407 13.19 11.53 2.60
C MET A 407 13.07 10.31 3.52
N SER A 408 12.40 9.27 3.05
CA SER A 408 12.34 7.98 3.75
C SER A 408 13.21 6.97 3.02
N TYR A 409 14.02 6.23 3.77
CA TYR A 409 14.93 5.24 3.20
C TYR A 409 14.33 3.83 3.23
N PRO A 410 14.67 2.94 2.26
CA PRO A 410 14.16 1.58 2.22
C PRO A 410 14.37 0.77 3.51
N ASN A 411 15.44 1.07 4.25
CA ASN A 411 15.80 0.40 5.50
C ASN A 411 15.37 1.16 6.76
N GLU A 412 14.65 2.27 6.64
CA GLU A 412 14.19 3.05 7.79
C GLU A 412 12.92 2.46 8.40
N GLN A 413 12.86 2.41 9.74
CA GLN A 413 11.68 2.00 10.49
C GLN A 413 11.11 3.19 11.27
N LEU A 414 9.84 3.50 11.03
CA LEU A 414 9.16 4.65 11.63
C LEU A 414 8.56 4.27 13.00
N PRO A 415 8.75 5.10 14.06
CA PRO A 415 8.36 4.74 15.42
C PRO A 415 6.91 5.04 15.81
N ALA A 416 6.15 5.88 15.09
CA ALA A 416 4.81 6.25 15.52
C ALA A 416 3.85 5.06 15.56
N GLY A 417 2.99 5.03 16.58
CA GLY A 417 2.04 3.95 16.79
C GLY A 417 2.70 2.64 17.25
N ARG A 418 4.00 2.64 17.58
CA ARG A 418 4.75 1.46 18.04
C ARG A 418 5.26 1.60 19.46
N LYS A 419 5.38 0.51 20.21
CA LYS A 419 4.97 -0.88 19.89
C LYS A 419 3.49 -1.12 20.19
N LEU A 420 2.74 -1.69 19.25
CA LEU A 420 1.29 -1.94 19.40
C LEU A 420 0.97 -3.40 19.74
N LYS A 421 1.45 -4.34 18.92
CA LYS A 421 1.25 -5.80 19.13
C LYS A 421 2.61 -6.48 19.16
N THR A 422 2.82 -7.32 20.15
CA THR A 422 4.07 -8.06 20.34
C THR A 422 3.78 -9.54 20.54
N SER A 423 4.56 -10.42 19.91
CA SER A 423 4.50 -11.85 20.20
C SER A 423 4.99 -12.13 21.62
N GLY A 424 4.58 -13.25 22.22
CA GLY A 424 4.90 -13.56 23.63
C GLY A 424 6.40 -13.69 23.93
N ALA A 425 7.25 -13.78 22.91
CA ALA A 425 8.71 -13.89 23.06
C ALA A 425 9.46 -12.59 22.72
N HIS A 426 8.74 -11.50 22.43
CA HIS A 426 9.29 -10.22 22.00
C HIS A 426 10.43 -9.72 22.89
N ASP A 427 10.23 -9.68 24.21
CA ASP A 427 11.25 -9.14 25.12
C ASP A 427 12.51 -10.01 25.15
N ALA A 428 12.36 -11.33 25.05
CA ALA A 428 13.47 -12.26 25.01
C ALA A 428 14.23 -12.24 23.67
N MET A 429 13.54 -11.94 22.56
CA MET A 429 14.17 -11.71 21.26
C MET A 429 14.85 -10.35 21.20
N THR A 430 14.26 -9.31 21.81
CA THR A 430 14.89 -7.99 21.97
C THR A 430 16.21 -8.12 22.74
N ALA A 431 16.20 -8.86 23.86
CA ALA A 431 17.42 -9.16 24.62
C ALA A 431 18.45 -10.00 23.84
N ALA A 432 18.01 -10.74 22.81
CA ALA A 432 18.89 -11.47 21.90
C ALA A 432 19.39 -10.62 20.71
N GLY A 433 18.98 -9.34 20.63
CA GLY A 433 19.43 -8.40 19.61
C GLY A 433 18.48 -8.22 18.42
N ALA A 434 17.19 -8.59 18.53
CA ALA A 434 16.24 -8.39 17.46
C ALA A 434 16.06 -6.90 17.11
N HIS A 435 16.28 -6.57 15.83
CA HIS A 435 15.89 -5.30 15.23
C HIS A 435 14.49 -5.43 14.64
N TRP A 436 13.59 -4.52 15.03
CA TRP A 436 12.16 -4.68 14.81
C TRP A 436 11.61 -3.85 13.64
N GLY A 437 10.88 -4.51 12.76
CA GLY A 437 9.97 -3.90 11.81
C GLY A 437 8.51 -4.01 12.27
N ASN A 438 7.59 -3.52 11.43
CA ASN A 438 6.15 -3.57 11.70
C ASN A 438 5.38 -4.13 10.50
N SER A 439 4.50 -5.10 10.75
CA SER A 439 3.47 -5.53 9.81
C SER A 439 2.11 -5.47 10.47
N TRP A 440 1.28 -4.49 10.07
CA TRP A 440 -0.11 -4.35 10.54
C TRP A 440 -0.26 -4.29 12.07
N GLY A 441 0.66 -3.55 12.70
CA GLY A 441 0.75 -3.35 14.15
C GLY A 441 1.56 -4.42 14.89
N MET A 442 1.93 -5.52 14.22
CA MET A 442 2.77 -6.59 14.79
C MET A 442 4.24 -6.24 14.64
N GLU A 443 4.97 -6.23 15.76
CA GLU A 443 6.43 -6.18 15.79
C GLU A 443 7.01 -7.47 15.19
N VAL A 444 7.84 -7.35 14.14
CA VAL A 444 8.48 -8.48 13.46
C VAL A 444 10.00 -8.34 13.47
N PRO A 445 10.78 -9.41 13.77
CA PRO A 445 12.24 -9.30 13.72
C PRO A 445 12.71 -9.21 12.27
N LEU A 446 13.40 -8.13 11.91
CA LEU A 446 14.01 -7.95 10.58
C LEU A 446 15.34 -8.69 10.47
N TYR A 447 16.14 -8.63 11.52
CA TYR A 447 17.41 -9.33 11.71
C TYR A 447 17.83 -9.20 13.19
N PHE A 448 18.93 -9.84 13.58
CA PHE A 448 19.53 -9.80 14.90
C PHE A 448 20.93 -9.17 14.83
N ALA A 449 21.22 -8.25 15.74
CA ALA A 449 22.50 -7.54 15.81
C ALA A 449 22.96 -7.35 17.26
N PRO A 450 24.25 -7.03 17.49
CA PRO A 450 24.74 -6.62 18.80
C PRO A 450 24.00 -5.38 19.33
N GLU A 451 23.84 -5.25 20.65
CA GLU A 451 23.07 -4.17 21.29
C GLU A 451 23.50 -2.74 20.88
N ALA A 452 24.79 -2.52 20.62
CA ALA A 452 25.31 -1.22 20.20
C ALA A 452 25.11 -0.90 18.70
N PHE A 453 24.54 -1.82 17.93
CA PHE A 453 24.35 -1.66 16.49
C PHE A 453 23.22 -0.68 16.19
N VAL A 454 23.49 0.28 15.30
CA VAL A 454 22.49 1.19 14.73
C VAL A 454 22.62 1.12 13.22
N GLU A 455 21.52 0.82 12.54
CA GLU A 455 21.50 0.80 11.09
C GLU A 455 21.51 2.22 10.53
N THR A 456 22.38 2.48 9.57
CA THR A 456 22.44 3.79 8.89
C THR A 456 21.45 3.79 7.72
N PRO A 457 20.50 4.76 7.66
CA PRO A 457 19.59 4.89 6.53
C PRO A 457 20.36 5.13 5.22
N THR A 458 19.98 4.42 4.15
CA THR A 458 20.63 4.56 2.85
C THR A 458 19.75 4.00 1.72
N LEU A 459 19.95 4.48 0.49
CA LEU A 459 19.37 3.89 -0.72
C LEU A 459 20.11 2.61 -1.18
N LYS A 460 21.25 2.31 -0.55
CA LYS A 460 22.20 1.27 -0.96
C LYS A 460 22.21 0.14 0.07
N ARG A 461 23.16 -0.79 -0.05
CA ARG A 461 23.37 -1.80 1.00
C ARG A 461 23.78 -1.10 2.30
N SER A 462 23.02 -1.33 3.37
CA SER A 462 23.28 -0.75 4.68
C SER A 462 24.40 -1.49 5.41
N ASN A 463 24.80 -0.94 6.56
CA ASN A 463 25.72 -1.60 7.50
C ASN A 463 25.14 -2.88 8.14
N ALA A 464 23.89 -3.25 7.88
CA ALA A 464 23.30 -4.53 8.29
C ALA A 464 23.55 -5.69 7.29
N PHE A 465 24.10 -5.40 6.11
CA PHE A 465 24.28 -6.37 5.02
C PHE A 465 25.01 -7.65 5.44
N ASP A 466 26.14 -7.52 6.16
CA ASP A 466 26.94 -8.67 6.59
C ASP A 466 26.27 -9.46 7.72
N LEU A 467 25.46 -8.81 8.57
CA LEU A 467 24.70 -9.47 9.63
C LEU A 467 23.62 -10.38 9.03
N ILE A 468 22.88 -9.86 8.05
CA ILE A 468 21.89 -10.63 7.29
C ILE A 468 22.57 -11.79 6.54
N GLY A 469 23.75 -11.55 5.96
CA GLY A 469 24.54 -12.59 5.32
C GLY A 469 25.02 -13.70 6.26
N GLU A 470 25.36 -13.36 7.51
CA GLU A 470 25.69 -14.34 8.55
C GLU A 470 24.47 -15.18 8.96
N GLU A 471 23.30 -14.55 9.16
CA GLU A 471 22.05 -15.28 9.40
C GLU A 471 21.76 -16.26 8.26
N CYS A 472 21.83 -15.81 7.01
CA CYS A 472 21.66 -16.65 5.82
C CYS A 472 22.56 -17.89 5.85
N ARG A 473 23.87 -17.70 6.10
CA ARG A 473 24.85 -18.79 6.18
C ARG A 473 24.55 -19.77 7.30
N LYS A 474 24.15 -19.29 8.48
CA LYS A 474 23.80 -20.13 9.64
C LYS A 474 22.54 -20.97 9.38
N VAL A 475 21.52 -20.42 8.73
CA VAL A 475 20.33 -21.18 8.32
C VAL A 475 20.70 -22.28 7.34
N ARG A 476 21.50 -21.96 6.31
CA ARG A 476 21.92 -22.91 5.26
C ARG A 476 22.82 -24.03 5.77
N ALA A 477 23.72 -23.72 6.70
CA ALA A 477 24.69 -24.68 7.23
C ALA A 477 24.20 -25.45 8.47
N GLY A 478 23.21 -24.92 9.20
CA GLY A 478 22.80 -25.43 10.50
C GLY A 478 21.28 -25.46 10.68
N VAL A 479 20.77 -24.60 11.55
CA VAL A 479 19.34 -24.49 11.85
C VAL A 479 19.02 -23.07 12.33
N GLY A 480 17.98 -22.50 11.73
CA GLY A 480 17.43 -21.20 12.04
C GLY A 480 16.09 -21.30 12.74
N LEU A 481 15.78 -20.28 13.54
CA LEU A 481 14.48 -20.07 14.18
C LEU A 481 13.92 -18.69 13.79
N LEU A 482 12.77 -18.66 13.13
CA LEU A 482 12.06 -17.42 12.73
C LEU A 482 10.73 -17.31 13.45
N ASP A 483 10.42 -16.14 14.02
CA ASP A 483 9.08 -15.85 14.52
C ASP A 483 8.08 -15.71 13.36
N ILE A 484 7.10 -16.60 13.29
CA ILE A 484 6.06 -16.62 12.25
C ILE A 484 4.73 -16.02 12.73
N SER A 485 4.72 -15.27 13.82
CA SER A 485 3.53 -14.59 14.33
C SER A 485 2.87 -13.71 13.27
N ALA A 486 3.65 -13.12 12.36
CA ALA A 486 3.17 -12.30 11.23
C ALA A 486 2.70 -13.08 9.99
N PHE A 487 2.22 -14.31 10.16
CA PHE A 487 1.38 -14.99 9.17
C PHE A 487 -0.08 -14.97 9.64
N SER A 488 -1.01 -14.65 8.73
CA SER A 488 -2.44 -14.79 9.01
C SER A 488 -2.82 -16.26 9.09
N ARG A 489 -3.78 -16.58 9.97
CA ARG A 489 -4.31 -17.93 10.17
C ARG A 489 -5.82 -17.85 10.30
N TYR A 490 -6.53 -18.50 9.39
CA TYR A 490 -7.98 -18.60 9.41
C TYR A 490 -8.38 -20.05 9.67
N GLU A 491 -9.09 -20.30 10.77
CA GLU A 491 -9.69 -21.60 11.07
C GLU A 491 -11.04 -21.71 10.36
N VAL A 492 -11.22 -22.79 9.60
CA VAL A 492 -12.46 -23.10 8.87
C VAL A 492 -13.01 -24.44 9.37
N LYS A 493 -14.28 -24.43 9.78
CA LYS A 493 -15.00 -25.58 10.35
C LYS A 493 -16.44 -25.63 9.85
N GLY A 494 -17.09 -26.77 10.08
CA GLY A 494 -18.51 -26.98 9.82
C GLY A 494 -18.77 -28.03 8.74
N PRO A 495 -20.00 -28.56 8.65
CA PRO A 495 -20.36 -29.64 7.73
C PRO A 495 -20.10 -29.30 6.24
N SER A 496 -20.15 -28.02 5.87
CA SER A 496 -19.96 -27.56 4.50
C SER A 496 -18.54 -27.03 4.22
N ALA A 497 -17.62 -27.10 5.20
CA ALA A 497 -16.31 -26.47 5.11
C ALA A 497 -15.46 -26.98 3.93
N GLU A 498 -15.43 -28.30 3.71
CA GLU A 498 -14.66 -28.89 2.62
C GLU A 498 -15.19 -28.46 1.25
N ALA A 499 -16.50 -28.52 1.03
CA ALA A 499 -17.12 -28.09 -0.23
C ALA A 499 -16.93 -26.58 -0.48
N TRP A 500 -17.02 -25.78 0.58
CA TRP A 500 -16.78 -24.34 0.49
C TRP A 500 -15.32 -24.01 0.15
N LEU A 501 -14.35 -24.65 0.82
CA LEU A 501 -12.93 -24.51 0.52
C LEU A 501 -12.61 -24.98 -0.91
N ASP A 502 -13.26 -26.06 -1.37
CA ASP A 502 -13.06 -26.56 -2.73
C ASP A 502 -13.59 -25.55 -3.77
N ARG A 503 -14.69 -24.84 -3.51
CA ARG A 503 -15.13 -23.76 -4.41
C ARG A 503 -14.25 -22.51 -4.32
N LEU A 504 -13.79 -22.16 -3.12
CA LEU A 504 -13.03 -20.93 -2.84
C LEU A 504 -11.60 -20.97 -3.40
N LEU A 505 -10.93 -22.12 -3.28
CA LEU A 505 -9.52 -22.29 -3.63
C LEU A 505 -9.39 -23.01 -4.98
N ALA A 506 -8.51 -22.51 -5.85
CA ALA A 506 -8.30 -23.05 -7.19
C ALA A 506 -7.49 -24.36 -7.21
N CYS A 507 -6.83 -24.71 -6.09
CA CYS A 507 -6.07 -25.96 -5.97
C CYS A 507 -6.98 -27.17 -5.71
N LYS A 508 -6.45 -28.38 -5.90
CA LYS A 508 -7.01 -29.60 -5.32
C LYS A 508 -6.81 -29.61 -3.81
N LEU A 509 -7.88 -29.80 -3.03
CA LEU A 509 -7.74 -29.84 -1.57
C LEU A 509 -6.80 -30.98 -1.10
N PRO A 510 -5.99 -30.72 -0.05
CA PRO A 510 -5.14 -31.75 0.53
C PRO A 510 -5.96 -32.80 1.30
N ALA A 511 -5.49 -34.05 1.24
CA ALA A 511 -6.01 -35.12 2.08
C ALA A 511 -5.76 -34.85 3.58
N PRO A 512 -6.45 -35.55 4.50
CA PRO A 512 -6.20 -35.46 5.94
C PRO A 512 -4.71 -35.59 6.30
N GLY A 513 -4.23 -34.70 7.17
CA GLY A 513 -2.83 -34.64 7.61
C GLY A 513 -1.86 -34.05 6.58
N ARG A 514 -2.37 -33.31 5.59
CA ARG A 514 -1.59 -32.73 4.50
C ARG A 514 -1.90 -31.25 4.32
N ALA A 515 -0.91 -30.53 3.79
CA ALA A 515 -1.01 -29.14 3.39
C ALA A 515 -0.79 -28.98 1.88
N ARG A 516 -1.19 -27.83 1.32
CA ARG A 516 -0.91 -27.47 -0.06
C ARG A 516 -0.89 -25.95 -0.25
N LEU A 517 -0.08 -25.49 -1.19
CA LEU A 517 -0.25 -24.16 -1.78
C LEU A 517 -1.60 -24.06 -2.49
N ALA A 518 -2.33 -22.99 -2.22
CA ALA A 518 -3.71 -22.81 -2.59
C ALA A 518 -3.92 -21.42 -3.17
N PRO A 519 -3.72 -21.23 -4.49
CA PRO A 519 -4.11 -20.00 -5.15
C PRO A 519 -5.61 -19.76 -4.94
N MET A 520 -5.96 -18.56 -4.53
CA MET A 520 -7.34 -18.06 -4.48
C MET A 520 -7.50 -17.01 -5.56
N LEU A 521 -8.61 -17.00 -6.30
CA LEU A 521 -8.83 -16.09 -7.44
C LEU A 521 -10.10 -15.24 -7.26
N GLY A 522 -10.16 -14.11 -7.94
CA GLY A 522 -11.38 -13.34 -8.15
C GLY A 522 -12.16 -13.84 -9.37
N GLU A 523 -13.37 -13.35 -9.58
CA GLU A 523 -14.21 -13.76 -10.73
C GLU A 523 -13.56 -13.42 -12.09
N ASN A 524 -12.71 -12.40 -12.13
CA ASN A 524 -11.88 -12.05 -13.29
C ASN A 524 -10.66 -12.97 -13.51
N GLY A 525 -10.47 -13.99 -12.68
CA GLY A 525 -9.34 -14.93 -12.76
C GLY A 525 -8.01 -14.40 -12.23
N LYS A 526 -7.93 -13.15 -11.75
CA LYS A 526 -6.75 -12.58 -11.10
C LYS A 526 -6.61 -13.08 -9.66
N LEU A 527 -5.41 -12.97 -9.11
CA LEU A 527 -5.11 -13.50 -7.78
C LEU A 527 -5.87 -12.75 -6.67
N LYS A 528 -6.39 -13.51 -5.72
CA LYS A 528 -6.93 -13.03 -4.44
C LYS A 528 -6.19 -13.62 -3.23
N GLY A 529 -5.17 -14.45 -3.45
CA GLY A 529 -4.27 -14.93 -2.39
C GLY A 529 -3.29 -16.00 -2.87
N ASP A 530 -2.07 -15.95 -2.35
CA ASP A 530 -1.00 -16.96 -2.43
C ASP A 530 -0.96 -17.80 -1.15
N LEU A 531 -2.05 -18.52 -0.89
CA LEU A 531 -2.32 -19.09 0.42
C LEU A 531 -1.71 -20.50 0.59
N THR A 532 -1.67 -20.96 1.84
CA THR A 532 -1.46 -22.38 2.17
C THR A 532 -2.68 -22.90 2.90
N VAL A 533 -3.26 -24.02 2.44
CA VAL A 533 -4.36 -24.71 3.12
C VAL A 533 -3.85 -25.97 3.81
N PHE A 534 -4.25 -26.15 5.07
CA PHE A 534 -3.93 -27.31 5.91
C PHE A 534 -5.21 -28.09 6.21
N ASN A 535 -5.19 -29.39 5.97
CA ASN A 535 -6.21 -30.32 6.43
C ASN A 535 -5.69 -31.07 7.66
N TRP A 536 -6.15 -30.71 8.87
CA TRP A 536 -5.66 -31.33 10.09
C TRP A 536 -6.21 -32.76 10.31
N GLY A 537 -7.17 -33.19 9.50
CA GLY A 537 -7.76 -34.54 9.55
C GLY A 537 -8.79 -34.76 10.65
N ASP A 538 -9.05 -33.76 11.48
CA ASP A 538 -10.04 -33.77 12.56
C ASP A 538 -11.31 -32.95 12.23
N GLY A 539 -11.52 -32.65 10.95
CA GLY A 539 -12.57 -31.73 10.48
C GLY A 539 -12.21 -30.24 10.61
N THR A 540 -11.01 -29.92 11.09
CA THR A 540 -10.48 -28.55 11.10
C THR A 540 -9.59 -28.31 9.89
N TRP A 541 -9.81 -27.18 9.23
CA TRP A 541 -8.95 -26.68 8.17
C TRP A 541 -8.34 -25.36 8.59
N TRP A 542 -7.08 -25.10 8.25
CA TRP A 542 -6.51 -23.76 8.34
C TRP A 542 -6.17 -23.24 6.95
N VAL A 543 -6.43 -21.96 6.72
CA VAL A 543 -5.92 -21.20 5.57
C VAL A 543 -4.92 -20.19 6.12
N MET A 544 -3.71 -20.16 5.56
CA MET A 544 -2.63 -19.28 5.99
C MET A 544 -2.12 -18.40 4.85
N GLY A 545 -1.62 -17.21 5.20
CA GLY A 545 -1.16 -16.19 4.25
C GLY A 545 -0.55 -14.98 4.97
N SER A 546 -0.55 -13.82 4.32
CA SER A 546 0.03 -12.59 4.88
C SER A 546 -0.81 -11.95 5.98
N TYR A 547 -0.18 -11.61 7.11
CA TYR A 547 -0.86 -11.06 8.29
C TYR A 547 -1.52 -9.70 8.07
N TYR A 548 -0.99 -8.85 7.19
CA TYR A 548 -1.58 -7.54 6.91
C TYR A 548 -2.84 -7.60 6.01
N LEU A 549 -3.19 -8.76 5.46
CA LEU A 549 -4.36 -8.94 4.59
C LEU A 549 -5.61 -9.43 5.35
N ARG A 550 -5.57 -9.52 6.67
CA ARG A 550 -6.61 -10.17 7.49
C ARG A 550 -8.01 -9.62 7.26
N GLN A 551 -8.17 -8.30 7.27
CA GLN A 551 -9.48 -7.69 7.05
C GLN A 551 -9.96 -7.86 5.61
N TRP A 552 -9.02 -7.83 4.65
CA TRP A 552 -9.33 -8.02 3.23
C TRP A 552 -9.78 -9.45 2.93
N HIS A 553 -9.05 -10.47 3.42
CA HIS A 553 -9.45 -11.87 3.29
C HIS A 553 -10.74 -12.18 4.04
N MET A 554 -10.92 -11.68 5.27
CA MET A 554 -12.17 -11.91 6.01
C MET A 554 -13.38 -11.31 5.29
N ARG A 555 -13.23 -10.12 4.68
CA ARG A 555 -14.27 -9.53 3.84
C ARG A 555 -14.60 -10.43 2.63
N TRP A 556 -13.58 -11.00 1.98
CA TRP A 556 -13.76 -11.94 0.86
C TRP A 556 -14.43 -13.25 1.29
N PHE A 557 -14.03 -13.83 2.42
CA PHE A 557 -14.62 -15.06 2.95
C PHE A 557 -16.08 -14.88 3.32
N GLU A 558 -16.43 -13.76 3.95
CA GLU A 558 -17.81 -13.42 4.34
C GLU A 558 -18.72 -13.24 3.13
N GLN A 559 -18.21 -12.61 2.05
CA GLN A 559 -18.95 -12.43 0.80
C GLN A 559 -19.30 -13.76 0.12
N HIS A 560 -18.49 -14.80 0.33
CA HIS A 560 -18.66 -16.11 -0.29
C HIS A 560 -19.10 -17.19 0.70
N LEU A 561 -19.42 -16.83 1.95
CA LEU A 561 -19.69 -17.79 3.01
C LEU A 561 -20.93 -18.61 2.68
N ALA A 562 -20.81 -19.94 2.82
CA ALA A 562 -21.92 -20.87 2.62
C ALA A 562 -22.55 -21.28 3.96
N ASP A 563 -23.82 -21.69 3.93
CA ASP A 563 -24.51 -22.24 5.09
C ASP A 563 -23.76 -23.43 5.70
N GLY A 564 -23.63 -23.43 7.02
CA GLY A 564 -22.91 -24.48 7.74
C GLY A 564 -21.39 -24.37 7.69
N VAL A 565 -20.84 -23.22 7.26
CA VAL A 565 -19.41 -22.90 7.36
C VAL A 565 -19.17 -21.85 8.44
N VAL A 566 -18.13 -22.05 9.25
CA VAL A 566 -17.64 -21.06 10.21
C VAL A 566 -16.17 -20.78 9.89
N VAL A 567 -15.86 -19.50 9.70
CA VAL A 567 -14.49 -19.00 9.50
C VAL A 567 -14.12 -18.10 10.67
N ARG A 568 -12.94 -18.32 11.27
CA ARG A 568 -12.40 -17.51 12.34
C ARG A 568 -10.97 -17.11 12.05
N ASP A 569 -10.69 -15.82 12.10
CA ASP A 569 -9.32 -15.34 12.19
C ASP A 569 -8.76 -15.63 13.59
N ILE A 570 -7.73 -16.48 13.64
CA ILE A 570 -7.04 -16.91 14.88
C ILE A 570 -5.59 -16.42 14.92
N SER A 571 -5.23 -15.45 14.07
CA SER A 571 -3.83 -15.04 13.85
C SER A 571 -3.16 -14.50 15.11
N ASP A 572 -3.90 -13.83 16.00
CA ASP A 572 -3.37 -13.30 17.26
C ASP A 572 -3.45 -14.32 18.41
N ASP A 573 -4.33 -15.32 18.31
CA ASP A 573 -4.48 -16.39 19.30
C ASP A 573 -3.44 -17.50 19.11
N VAL A 574 -2.98 -17.68 17.87
CA VAL A 574 -2.10 -18.75 17.43
C VAL A 574 -0.90 -18.16 16.71
N VAL A 575 0.25 -18.32 17.33
CA VAL A 575 1.56 -17.81 16.90
C VAL A 575 2.52 -18.98 16.76
N GLY A 576 3.81 -18.75 16.54
CA GLY A 576 4.77 -19.85 16.48
C GLY A 576 6.12 -19.49 15.92
N PHE A 577 6.91 -20.53 15.68
CA PHE A 577 8.22 -20.41 15.03
C PHE A 577 8.33 -21.32 13.81
N SER A 578 9.04 -20.85 12.79
CA SER A 578 9.58 -21.70 11.73
C SER A 578 10.98 -22.15 12.12
N LEU A 579 11.19 -23.46 12.14
CA LEU A 579 12.46 -24.12 12.38
C LEU A 579 12.98 -24.65 11.05
N ALA A 580 14.04 -24.06 10.49
CA ALA A 580 14.49 -24.34 9.13
C ALA A 580 16.00 -24.54 9.04
N GLY A 581 16.46 -25.44 8.17
CA GLY A 581 17.87 -25.77 7.97
C GLY A 581 18.13 -27.27 8.04
N PRO A 582 19.32 -27.75 7.61
CA PRO A 582 19.66 -29.17 7.58
C PRO A 582 19.54 -29.88 8.95
N ASN A 583 19.69 -29.15 10.06
CA ASN A 583 19.54 -29.71 11.42
C ASN A 583 18.14 -29.52 12.02
N ALA A 584 17.17 -28.95 11.31
CA ALA A 584 15.82 -28.68 11.83
C ALA A 584 15.12 -29.93 12.40
N ARG A 585 15.18 -31.05 11.68
CA ARG A 585 14.58 -32.32 12.15
C ARG A 585 15.23 -32.84 13.41
N LYS A 586 16.57 -32.76 13.52
CA LYS A 586 17.30 -33.20 14.72
C LYS A 586 16.90 -32.41 15.96
N VAL A 587 16.63 -31.11 15.81
CA VAL A 587 16.11 -30.27 16.90
C VAL A 587 14.70 -30.73 17.29
N LEU A 588 13.81 -30.92 16.31
CA LEU A 588 12.44 -31.36 16.57
C LEU A 588 12.37 -32.75 17.24
N GLU A 589 13.19 -33.71 16.79
CA GLU A 589 13.31 -35.07 17.36
C GLU A 589 13.69 -35.07 18.85
N ARG A 590 14.40 -34.04 19.33
CA ARG A 590 14.82 -33.94 20.74
C ARG A 590 13.72 -33.46 21.67
N VAL A 591 12.67 -32.85 21.11
CA VAL A 591 11.59 -32.22 21.88
C VAL A 591 10.24 -32.87 21.61
N THR A 592 10.19 -33.96 20.86
CA THR A 592 8.96 -34.70 20.61
C THR A 592 9.17 -36.20 20.79
N HIS A 593 8.11 -36.90 21.16
CA HIS A 593 8.08 -38.36 21.22
C HIS A 593 7.54 -39.00 19.93
N GLU A 594 6.99 -38.20 19.02
CA GLU A 594 6.42 -38.65 17.76
C GLU A 594 7.52 -38.93 16.70
N ASP A 595 7.27 -39.87 15.79
CA ASP A 595 8.16 -40.12 14.66
C ASP A 595 8.04 -38.97 13.64
N VAL A 596 9.01 -38.07 13.66
CA VAL A 596 9.15 -36.97 12.71
C VAL A 596 10.16 -37.29 11.61
N SER A 597 10.43 -38.55 11.29
CA SER A 597 11.27 -38.94 10.14
C SER A 597 10.62 -38.56 8.80
N HIS A 598 11.37 -38.58 7.70
CA HIS A 598 10.79 -38.30 6.37
C HIS A 598 9.61 -39.23 6.03
N ARG A 599 9.72 -40.50 6.43
CA ARG A 599 8.73 -41.53 6.12
C ARG A 599 7.41 -41.29 6.86
N ALA A 600 7.48 -40.94 8.15
CA ALA A 600 6.30 -40.69 8.97
C ALA A 600 5.74 -39.28 8.73
N PHE A 601 6.61 -38.28 8.55
CA PHE A 601 6.25 -36.89 8.38
C PHE A 601 6.86 -36.31 7.09
N GLY A 602 6.27 -36.71 5.96
CA GLY A 602 6.66 -36.31 4.59
C GLY A 602 6.46 -34.81 4.31
N PHE A 603 7.15 -34.27 3.29
CA PHE A 603 7.04 -32.86 2.88
C PHE A 603 5.56 -32.47 2.67
N LEU A 604 5.13 -31.29 3.10
CA LEU A 604 3.72 -30.85 3.17
C LEU A 604 2.81 -31.75 4.03
N GLY A 605 3.38 -32.47 5.00
CA GLY A 605 2.62 -33.12 6.06
C GLY A 605 2.22 -32.12 7.13
N CYS A 606 1.09 -32.34 7.79
CA CYS A 606 0.71 -31.59 8.97
C CYS A 606 0.02 -32.50 10.02
N CYS A 607 0.25 -32.22 11.30
CA CYS A 607 -0.37 -32.95 12.40
C CYS A 607 -0.35 -32.13 13.69
N SER A 608 -1.00 -32.63 14.74
CA SER A 608 -0.80 -32.13 16.10
C SER A 608 0.12 -33.07 16.86
N LEU A 609 1.18 -32.55 17.47
CA LEU A 609 2.16 -33.31 18.25
C LEU A 609 2.65 -32.51 19.44
N ASP A 610 3.30 -33.19 20.38
CA ASP A 610 3.88 -32.54 21.56
C ASP A 610 5.29 -32.03 21.25
N VAL A 611 5.54 -30.76 21.53
CA VAL A 611 6.86 -30.10 21.42
C VAL A 611 7.23 -29.57 22.80
N GLY A 612 8.07 -30.31 23.51
CA GLY A 612 8.33 -30.11 24.93
C GLY A 612 7.04 -30.23 25.72
N LEU A 613 6.64 -29.14 26.39
CA LEU A 613 5.42 -29.07 27.19
C LEU A 613 4.18 -28.61 26.41
N ILE A 614 4.31 -28.36 25.11
CA ILE A 614 3.30 -27.68 24.30
C ILE A 614 2.65 -28.67 23.32
N ARG A 615 1.31 -28.69 23.29
CA ARG A 615 0.55 -29.38 22.23
C ARG A 615 0.48 -28.47 21.00
N ALA A 616 1.38 -28.67 20.05
CA ALA A 616 1.54 -27.81 18.89
C ALA A 616 0.81 -28.36 17.65
N LYS A 617 0.40 -27.45 16.75
CA LYS A 617 0.08 -27.80 15.36
C LYS A 617 1.35 -27.61 14.54
N VAL A 618 1.80 -28.65 13.83
CA VAL A 618 3.06 -28.63 13.09
C VAL A 618 2.82 -28.92 11.62
N GLY A 619 3.37 -28.08 10.75
CA GLY A 619 3.40 -28.26 9.30
C GLY A 619 4.82 -28.42 8.79
N ARG A 620 5.09 -29.38 7.89
CA ARG A 620 6.40 -29.55 7.25
C ARG A 620 6.49 -28.78 5.93
N LEU A 621 6.90 -27.52 6.01
CA LEU A 621 7.13 -26.61 4.89
C LEU A 621 8.17 -25.54 5.26
N SER A 622 8.67 -24.79 4.28
CA SER A 622 9.71 -23.78 4.48
C SER A 622 9.70 -22.76 3.34
N VAL A 623 9.58 -21.49 3.69
CA VAL A 623 9.70 -20.36 2.73
C VAL A 623 11.17 -20.06 2.38
N VAL A 624 12.13 -20.49 3.22
CA VAL A 624 13.56 -20.28 2.97
C VAL A 624 14.20 -21.39 2.14
N GLY A 625 13.43 -22.40 1.72
CA GLY A 625 13.87 -23.45 0.79
C GLY A 625 14.78 -24.55 1.35
N GLU A 626 14.99 -24.58 2.67
CA GLU A 626 15.61 -25.70 3.39
C GLU A 626 14.56 -26.66 3.97
N LEU A 627 14.99 -27.81 4.49
CA LEU A 627 14.15 -28.62 5.38
C LEU A 627 13.61 -27.75 6.51
N GLY A 628 12.30 -27.77 6.76
CA GLY A 628 11.73 -26.96 7.83
C GLY A 628 10.35 -27.38 8.30
N PHE A 629 10.00 -26.84 9.46
CA PHE A 629 8.74 -27.06 10.16
C PHE A 629 8.21 -25.73 10.67
N GLU A 630 6.94 -25.43 10.39
CA GLU A 630 6.20 -24.37 11.05
C GLU A 630 5.50 -24.97 12.27
N ILE A 631 5.84 -24.48 13.46
CA ILE A 631 5.37 -25.00 14.75
C ILE A 631 4.50 -23.93 15.39
N HIS A 632 3.19 -24.20 15.46
CA HIS A 632 2.19 -23.27 15.96
C HIS A 632 1.73 -23.62 17.38
N CYS A 633 1.63 -22.61 18.24
CA CYS A 633 1.22 -22.71 19.63
C CYS A 633 0.28 -21.55 19.99
N ARG A 634 -0.28 -21.57 21.21
CA ARG A 634 -1.06 -20.43 21.71
C ARG A 634 -0.15 -19.25 22.01
N ALA A 635 -0.69 -18.03 21.92
CA ALA A 635 0.05 -16.79 22.18
C ALA A 635 0.82 -16.78 23.51
N ASN A 636 0.23 -17.31 24.58
CA ASN A 636 0.84 -17.40 25.91
C ASN A 636 1.92 -18.50 26.04
N GLU A 637 2.01 -19.41 25.07
CA GLU A 637 3.01 -20.49 25.03
C GLU A 637 4.27 -20.10 24.23
N HIS A 638 4.21 -18.99 23.48
CA HIS A 638 5.24 -18.59 22.52
C HIS A 638 6.65 -18.49 23.12
N ALA A 639 6.79 -17.83 24.28
CA ALA A 639 8.08 -17.73 24.97
C ALA A 639 8.62 -19.10 25.41
N THR A 640 7.73 -20.01 25.82
CA THR A 640 8.10 -21.37 26.21
C THR A 640 8.52 -22.19 25.00
N LEU A 641 7.83 -22.05 23.86
CA LEU A 641 8.22 -22.71 22.62
C LEU A 641 9.62 -22.26 22.18
N ARG A 642 9.88 -20.94 22.21
CA ARG A 642 11.20 -20.38 21.89
C ARG A 642 12.30 -21.00 22.74
N ARG A 643 12.16 -20.99 24.07
CA ARG A 643 13.17 -21.55 24.98
C ARG A 643 13.40 -23.04 24.71
N THR A 644 12.32 -23.80 24.57
CA THR A 644 12.37 -25.24 24.27
C THR A 644 13.20 -25.53 23.02
N LEU A 645 12.94 -24.82 21.92
CA LEU A 645 13.63 -25.03 20.64
C LEU A 645 15.11 -24.58 20.70
N LEU A 646 15.37 -23.41 21.31
CA LEU A 646 16.74 -22.89 21.45
C LEU A 646 17.61 -23.78 22.35
N GLU A 647 17.05 -24.31 23.45
CA GLU A 647 17.74 -25.24 24.33
C GLU A 647 18.06 -26.56 23.61
N ALA A 648 17.09 -27.11 22.88
CA ALA A 648 17.26 -28.36 22.15
C ALA A 648 18.24 -28.26 20.97
N GLY A 649 18.40 -27.07 20.37
CA GLY A 649 19.29 -26.81 19.26
C GLY A 649 20.64 -26.19 19.62
N ARG A 650 20.95 -26.00 20.90
CA ARG A 650 22.13 -25.25 21.37
C ARG A 650 23.46 -25.78 20.82
N ASP A 651 23.72 -27.08 20.96
CA ASP A 651 24.90 -27.78 20.43
C ASP A 651 24.87 -27.99 18.91
N LEU A 652 23.71 -27.76 18.27
CA LEU A 652 23.53 -27.79 16.82
C LEU A 652 23.70 -26.40 16.17
N GLY A 653 24.01 -25.37 16.98
CA GLY A 653 24.25 -24.01 16.51
C GLY A 653 22.98 -23.26 16.11
N ILE A 654 21.83 -23.58 16.72
CA ILE A 654 20.56 -22.89 16.42
C ILE A 654 20.71 -21.38 16.56
N THR A 655 20.24 -20.65 15.56
CA THR A 655 20.31 -19.18 15.51
C THR A 655 18.96 -18.59 15.16
N GLU A 656 18.59 -17.52 15.82
CA GLU A 656 17.42 -16.74 15.44
C GLU A 656 17.74 -15.86 14.23
N TYR A 657 16.77 -15.70 13.33
CA TYR A 657 16.93 -14.90 12.13
C TYR A 657 15.65 -14.12 11.82
N GLY A 658 15.77 -13.05 11.06
CA GLY A 658 14.65 -12.16 10.75
C GLY A 658 14.14 -12.21 9.31
N PHE A 659 13.14 -11.38 9.02
CA PHE A 659 12.49 -11.32 7.71
C PHE A 659 13.38 -10.77 6.58
N ASN A 660 14.45 -10.02 6.85
CA ASN A 660 15.41 -9.63 5.81
C ASN A 660 16.20 -10.84 5.31
N THR A 661 16.55 -11.76 6.21
CA THR A 661 17.12 -13.07 5.86
C THR A 661 16.12 -13.91 5.09
N VAL A 662 14.84 -13.91 5.47
CA VAL A 662 13.78 -14.58 4.68
C VAL A 662 13.74 -14.02 3.26
N ASN A 663 13.78 -12.69 3.09
CA ASN A 663 13.76 -12.06 1.77
C ASN A 663 14.97 -12.46 0.92
N ALA A 664 16.18 -12.51 1.49
CA ALA A 664 17.37 -12.98 0.78
C ALA A 664 17.22 -14.46 0.35
N LEU A 665 16.85 -15.34 1.29
CA LEU A 665 16.80 -16.78 1.03
C LEU A 665 15.65 -17.19 0.11
N ARG A 666 14.50 -16.49 0.14
CA ARG A 666 13.37 -16.74 -0.76
C ARG A 666 13.65 -16.30 -2.19
N LEU A 667 14.43 -15.23 -2.39
CA LEU A 667 14.86 -14.79 -3.72
C LEU A 667 15.77 -15.83 -4.39
N GLU A 668 16.67 -16.47 -3.63
CA GLU A 668 17.48 -17.58 -4.14
C GLU A 668 16.63 -18.79 -4.57
N LYS A 669 15.44 -18.94 -3.99
CA LYS A 669 14.45 -19.94 -4.37
C LYS A 669 13.50 -19.46 -5.47
N GLY A 670 13.55 -18.20 -5.87
CA GLY A 670 12.58 -17.62 -6.80
C GLY A 670 11.14 -17.66 -6.28
N PHE A 671 10.95 -17.64 -4.96
CA PHE A 671 9.61 -17.63 -4.36
C PHE A 671 9.07 -16.19 -4.34
N GLY A 672 7.87 -16.01 -4.89
CA GLY A 672 7.17 -14.74 -4.85
C GLY A 672 6.52 -14.47 -3.50
N ILE A 673 6.12 -13.21 -3.27
CA ILE A 673 5.31 -12.80 -2.11
C ILE A 673 4.15 -11.89 -2.54
N TRP A 674 3.10 -11.86 -1.72
CA TRP A 674 2.01 -10.90 -1.89
C TRP A 674 2.50 -9.44 -1.83
N SER A 675 1.81 -8.56 -2.55
CA SER A 675 2.16 -7.14 -2.76
C SER A 675 3.44 -6.92 -3.57
N ARG A 676 4.04 -7.98 -4.15
CA ARG A 676 5.18 -7.89 -5.08
C ARG A 676 4.94 -8.75 -6.31
N GLU A 677 5.28 -10.03 -6.26
CA GLU A 677 5.05 -10.96 -7.36
C GLU A 677 3.58 -11.34 -7.49
N PHE A 678 2.82 -11.25 -6.39
CA PHE A 678 1.40 -11.58 -6.35
C PHE A 678 0.61 -10.37 -5.89
N THR A 679 -0.38 -9.96 -6.69
CA THR A 679 -1.28 -8.85 -6.39
C THR A 679 -2.64 -9.15 -7.01
N GLN A 680 -3.66 -8.35 -6.69
CA GLN A 680 -4.96 -8.49 -7.35
C GLN A 680 -4.98 -8.01 -8.80
N ASP A 681 -3.86 -7.49 -9.31
CA ASP A 681 -3.71 -7.10 -10.70
C ASP A 681 -3.15 -8.20 -11.60
N TYR A 682 -2.52 -9.22 -11.02
CA TYR A 682 -1.83 -10.25 -11.78
C TYR A 682 -2.61 -11.54 -11.85
N THR A 683 -2.45 -12.22 -12.96
CA THR A 683 -3.07 -13.52 -13.20
C THR A 683 -2.16 -14.68 -12.77
N PRO A 684 -2.70 -15.89 -12.58
CA PRO A 684 -1.90 -17.07 -12.30
C PRO A 684 -0.89 -17.42 -13.40
N GLY A 685 -1.23 -17.17 -14.67
CA GLY A 685 -0.33 -17.45 -15.80
C GLY A 685 0.86 -16.48 -15.90
N GLU A 686 0.69 -15.22 -15.50
CA GLU A 686 1.79 -14.25 -15.42
C GLU A 686 2.79 -14.61 -14.31
N THR A 687 2.25 -15.03 -13.16
CA THR A 687 3.01 -15.24 -11.92
C THR A 687 3.56 -16.66 -11.78
N GLY A 688 3.13 -17.58 -12.65
CA GLY A 688 3.43 -19.01 -12.57
C GLY A 688 2.68 -19.73 -11.44
N MET A 689 1.64 -19.10 -10.88
CA MET A 689 0.76 -19.70 -9.87
C MET A 689 -0.22 -20.74 -10.46
N ASP A 690 -0.41 -20.70 -11.77
CA ASP A 690 -1.21 -21.65 -12.54
C ASP A 690 -0.81 -23.12 -12.33
N ARG A 691 0.46 -23.41 -12.04
CA ARG A 691 0.96 -24.77 -11.76
C ARG A 691 0.32 -25.42 -10.52
N TRP A 692 -0.28 -24.65 -9.62
CA TRP A 692 -0.97 -25.14 -8.43
C TRP A 692 -2.50 -25.18 -8.57
N ILE A 693 -3.03 -24.74 -9.71
CA ILE A 693 -4.46 -24.77 -10.02
C ILE A 693 -4.86 -26.15 -10.54
N ASP A 694 -5.96 -26.71 -10.02
CA ASP A 694 -6.58 -27.91 -10.56
C ASP A 694 -7.71 -27.54 -11.53
N PHE A 695 -7.34 -27.35 -12.80
CA PHE A 695 -8.28 -27.00 -13.87
C PHE A 695 -9.32 -28.10 -14.18
N ASN A 696 -9.15 -29.32 -13.65
CA ASN A 696 -10.11 -30.41 -13.80
C ASN A 696 -11.27 -30.33 -12.82
N LYS A 697 -11.19 -29.46 -11.80
CA LYS A 697 -12.32 -29.19 -10.91
C LYS A 697 -13.52 -28.72 -11.73
N ALA A 698 -14.70 -29.16 -11.32
CA ALA A 698 -15.95 -28.78 -11.97
C ALA A 698 -16.17 -27.26 -11.88
N ASP A 699 -15.92 -26.69 -10.71
CA ASP A 699 -16.09 -25.27 -10.42
C ASP A 699 -15.06 -24.77 -9.37
N PHE A 700 -14.71 -23.50 -9.47
CA PHE A 700 -14.05 -22.67 -8.46
C PHE A 700 -14.14 -21.20 -8.90
N ILE A 701 -14.07 -20.26 -7.96
CA ILE A 701 -14.18 -18.82 -8.27
C ILE A 701 -13.10 -18.41 -9.28
N GLY A 702 -13.50 -17.73 -10.37
CA GLY A 702 -12.57 -17.31 -11.43
C GLY A 702 -12.14 -18.39 -12.43
N ARG A 703 -12.68 -19.62 -12.35
CA ARG A 703 -12.28 -20.75 -13.21
C ARG A 703 -12.35 -20.44 -14.71
N GLN A 704 -13.45 -19.83 -15.17
CA GLN A 704 -13.63 -19.54 -16.59
C GLN A 704 -12.60 -18.55 -17.11
N ALA A 705 -12.32 -17.48 -16.35
CA ALA A 705 -11.32 -16.50 -16.71
C ALA A 705 -9.90 -17.09 -16.70
N ALA A 706 -9.56 -17.91 -15.70
CA ALA A 706 -8.26 -18.59 -15.64
C ALA A 706 -8.07 -19.59 -16.81
N LEU A 707 -9.14 -20.28 -17.25
CA LEU A 707 -9.10 -21.14 -18.43
C LEU A 707 -8.90 -20.33 -19.72
N ALA A 708 -9.61 -19.21 -19.85
CA ALA A 708 -9.48 -18.33 -21.01
C ALA A 708 -8.06 -17.77 -21.11
N GLU A 709 -7.50 -17.32 -19.99
CA GLU A 709 -6.10 -16.87 -19.91
C GLU A 709 -5.12 -17.97 -20.30
N ARG A 710 -5.30 -19.19 -19.79
CA ARG A 710 -4.43 -20.33 -20.11
C ARG A 710 -4.42 -20.65 -21.61
N VAL A 711 -5.53 -20.46 -22.30
CA VAL A 711 -5.62 -20.64 -23.77
C VAL A 711 -4.99 -19.46 -24.50
N ALA A 712 -5.31 -18.23 -24.08
CA ALA A 712 -4.77 -17.01 -24.69
C ALA A 712 -3.25 -16.87 -24.49
N THR A 713 -2.71 -17.49 -23.43
CA THR A 713 -1.34 -17.34 -22.93
C THR A 713 -1.07 -15.92 -22.43
N ALA A 714 -0.61 -15.77 -21.18
CA ALA A 714 -0.31 -14.45 -20.64
C ALA A 714 0.81 -13.76 -21.41
N GLY A 715 0.66 -12.48 -21.71
CA GLY A 715 1.68 -11.69 -22.43
C GLY A 715 2.98 -11.48 -21.64
N ARG A 716 2.89 -11.58 -20.30
CA ARG A 716 4.05 -11.49 -19.39
C ARG A 716 4.31 -12.82 -18.69
N ALA A 717 5.51 -12.96 -18.14
CA ALA A 717 5.90 -14.06 -17.29
C ALA A 717 6.87 -13.59 -16.20
N LEU A 718 6.77 -14.19 -15.02
CA LEU A 718 7.70 -14.00 -13.92
C LEU A 718 9.04 -14.68 -14.22
N ALA A 719 10.11 -13.90 -14.23
CA ALA A 719 11.49 -14.34 -14.45
C ALA A 719 12.38 -14.06 -13.24
N THR A 720 13.42 -14.87 -13.06
CA THR A 720 14.51 -14.62 -12.10
C THR A 720 15.69 -14.03 -12.84
N LEU A 721 16.22 -12.92 -12.32
CA LEU A 721 17.31 -12.14 -12.91
C LEU A 721 18.55 -12.19 -12.01
N GLU A 722 19.73 -12.34 -12.61
CA GLU A 722 21.01 -12.04 -11.97
C GLU A 722 21.48 -10.67 -12.45
N VAL A 723 21.63 -9.73 -11.52
CA VAL A 723 21.99 -8.33 -11.79
C VAL A 723 23.48 -8.12 -11.48
N ASP A 724 24.19 -7.48 -12.40
CA ASP A 724 25.58 -7.03 -12.17
C ASP A 724 25.60 -5.76 -11.32
N ALA A 725 25.24 -5.93 -10.04
CA ALA A 725 25.07 -4.84 -9.09
C ALA A 725 26.34 -4.61 -8.26
N VAL A 726 26.62 -3.35 -7.91
CA VAL A 726 27.85 -2.94 -7.23
C VAL A 726 27.64 -2.85 -5.72
N ASP A 727 26.92 -1.83 -5.28
CA ASP A 727 26.75 -1.43 -3.87
C ASP A 727 25.27 -1.29 -3.46
N ALA A 728 24.35 -1.41 -4.41
CA ALA A 728 22.90 -1.41 -4.20
C ALA A 728 22.28 -2.57 -4.98
N ASP A 729 21.13 -3.06 -4.51
CA ASP A 729 20.38 -4.13 -5.16
C ASP A 729 19.02 -3.60 -5.64
N ALA A 730 18.38 -4.32 -6.56
CA ALA A 730 17.03 -3.96 -6.97
C ALA A 730 16.07 -4.10 -5.79
N SER A 731 15.01 -3.31 -5.79
CA SER A 731 14.03 -3.26 -4.70
C SER A 731 12.63 -3.56 -5.22
N GLY A 732 12.19 -2.92 -6.30
CA GLY A 732 10.89 -3.05 -6.94
C GLY A 732 10.60 -1.86 -7.87
N TYR A 733 9.83 -2.12 -8.93
CA TYR A 733 9.43 -1.22 -10.01
C TYR A 733 10.54 -0.66 -10.90
N GLU A 734 11.81 -1.04 -10.70
CA GLU A 734 12.88 -0.68 -11.63
C GLU A 734 12.55 -1.21 -13.04
N PRO A 735 12.66 -0.38 -14.09
CA PRO A 735 12.30 -0.77 -15.44
C PRO A 735 13.29 -1.80 -16.00
N VAL A 736 12.76 -2.79 -16.71
CA VAL A 736 13.54 -3.81 -17.42
C VAL A 736 13.51 -3.50 -18.92
N TRP A 737 14.68 -3.42 -19.53
CA TRP A 737 14.84 -3.04 -20.95
C TRP A 737 15.51 -4.15 -21.76
N HIS A 738 15.12 -4.23 -23.03
CA HIS A 738 15.76 -5.05 -24.06
C HIS A 738 15.85 -4.22 -25.35
N ASP A 739 17.06 -4.04 -25.90
CA ASP A 739 17.30 -3.25 -27.12
C ASP A 739 16.67 -1.84 -27.10
N GLY A 740 16.71 -1.16 -25.95
CA GLY A 740 16.13 0.18 -25.77
C GLY A 740 14.59 0.21 -25.66
N ARG A 741 13.92 -0.94 -25.72
CA ARG A 741 12.49 -1.08 -25.47
C ARG A 741 12.24 -1.46 -24.01
N LEU A 742 11.26 -0.83 -23.37
CA LEU A 742 10.76 -1.26 -22.07
C LEU A 742 9.99 -2.58 -22.25
N VAL A 743 10.38 -3.62 -21.51
CA VAL A 743 9.85 -4.98 -21.65
C VAL A 743 9.31 -5.56 -20.36
N GLY A 744 9.36 -4.81 -19.26
CA GLY A 744 8.92 -5.30 -17.96
C GLY A 744 9.43 -4.44 -16.82
N PHE A 745 9.31 -4.96 -15.61
CA PHE A 745 9.77 -4.32 -14.39
C PHE A 745 10.12 -5.33 -13.31
N VAL A 746 11.01 -4.93 -12.42
CA VAL A 746 11.36 -5.69 -11.22
C VAL A 746 10.20 -5.67 -10.24
N THR A 747 9.81 -6.80 -9.68
CA THR A 747 8.80 -6.90 -8.60
C THR A 747 9.46 -6.93 -7.22
N SER A 748 10.60 -7.63 -7.11
CA SER A 748 11.43 -7.70 -5.90
C SER A 748 12.90 -7.82 -6.26
N GLY A 749 13.78 -7.39 -5.36
CA GLY A 749 15.19 -7.72 -5.44
C GLY A 749 15.90 -7.75 -4.09
N GLY A 750 17.19 -8.10 -4.15
CA GLY A 750 18.07 -8.21 -3.00
C GLY A 750 19.28 -9.09 -3.30
N TYR A 751 20.15 -9.26 -2.30
CA TYR A 751 21.35 -10.07 -2.45
C TYR A 751 21.15 -11.51 -1.97
N GLY A 752 21.42 -12.47 -2.85
CA GLY A 752 21.49 -13.89 -2.51
C GLY A 752 22.83 -14.22 -1.85
N HIS A 753 22.89 -14.15 -0.53
CA HIS A 753 24.13 -14.35 0.23
C HIS A 753 24.73 -15.76 0.11
N THR A 754 23.94 -16.79 -0.19
CA THR A 754 24.42 -18.15 -0.42
C THR A 754 25.08 -18.27 -1.79
N VAL A 755 24.51 -17.63 -2.80
CA VAL A 755 24.99 -17.70 -4.19
C VAL A 755 26.00 -16.60 -4.53
N GLY A 756 26.12 -15.57 -3.69
CA GLY A 756 27.03 -14.44 -3.88
C GLY A 756 26.64 -13.52 -5.04
N LYS A 757 25.34 -13.31 -5.26
CA LYS A 757 24.79 -12.59 -6.43
C LYS A 757 23.66 -11.64 -6.03
N SER A 758 23.57 -10.50 -6.71
CA SER A 758 22.34 -9.69 -6.69
C SER A 758 21.28 -10.39 -7.55
N LEU A 759 20.10 -10.60 -6.97
CA LEU A 759 18.98 -11.27 -7.60
C LEU A 759 17.78 -10.34 -7.67
N ALA A 760 16.99 -10.48 -8.73
CA ALA A 760 15.70 -9.83 -8.85
C ALA A 760 14.66 -10.80 -9.40
N LEU A 761 13.41 -10.64 -8.99
CA LEU A 761 12.25 -11.19 -9.67
C LEU A 761 11.61 -10.08 -10.50
N ALA A 762 11.17 -10.41 -11.71
CA ALA A 762 10.62 -9.42 -12.63
C ALA A 762 9.48 -10.01 -13.47
N LEU A 763 8.44 -9.21 -13.70
CA LEU A 763 7.45 -9.50 -14.74
C LEU A 763 7.97 -8.90 -16.05
N VAL A 764 8.28 -9.75 -17.01
CA VAL A 764 8.78 -9.37 -18.34
C VAL A 764 7.89 -9.93 -19.43
N ASP A 765 7.96 -9.38 -20.63
CA ASP A 765 7.35 -9.95 -21.83
C ASP A 765 7.73 -11.43 -21.94
N ARG A 766 6.74 -12.29 -22.16
CA ARG A 766 6.89 -13.75 -22.03
C ARG A 766 7.99 -14.31 -22.92
N GLU A 767 8.15 -13.78 -24.13
CA GLU A 767 9.21 -14.16 -25.07
C GLU A 767 10.64 -13.85 -24.57
N LEU A 768 10.79 -12.94 -23.61
CA LEU A 768 12.08 -12.53 -23.03
C LEU A 768 12.32 -13.15 -21.65
N ALA A 769 11.42 -14.03 -21.19
CA ALA A 769 11.57 -14.75 -19.92
C ALA A 769 12.43 -16.02 -20.05
N GLU A 770 13.02 -16.29 -21.23
CA GLU A 770 13.87 -17.45 -21.46
C GLU A 770 15.24 -17.29 -20.79
N VAL A 771 15.73 -18.38 -20.17
CA VAL A 771 17.04 -18.39 -19.49
C VAL A 771 18.17 -18.09 -20.48
N GLY A 772 19.05 -17.17 -20.09
CA GLY A 772 20.15 -16.69 -20.92
C GLY A 772 19.86 -15.36 -21.64
N THR A 773 18.60 -14.90 -21.64
CA THR A 773 18.24 -13.60 -22.22
C THR A 773 18.95 -12.47 -21.49
N GLU A 774 19.65 -11.60 -22.23
CA GLU A 774 20.32 -10.42 -21.69
C GLU A 774 19.35 -9.24 -21.65
N LEU A 775 19.34 -8.53 -20.53
CA LEU A 775 18.44 -7.41 -20.26
C LEU A 775 19.24 -6.26 -19.60
N ARG A 776 18.58 -5.12 -19.38
CA ARG A 776 19.10 -3.98 -18.60
C ARG A 776 18.10 -3.58 -17.52
N VAL A 777 18.61 -3.17 -16.35
CA VAL A 777 17.82 -2.62 -15.23
C VAL A 777 18.48 -1.37 -14.69
N HIS A 778 17.75 -0.52 -13.95
CA HIS A 778 18.31 0.68 -13.34
C HIS A 778 18.28 0.59 -11.82
N ILE A 779 19.45 0.43 -11.19
CA ILE A 779 19.57 0.32 -9.73
C ILE A 779 20.00 1.67 -9.17
N VAL A 780 19.14 2.31 -8.37
CA VAL A 780 19.33 3.67 -7.85
C VAL A 780 19.69 4.64 -8.99
N GLY A 781 18.91 4.59 -10.08
CA GLY A 781 19.09 5.45 -11.26
C GLY A 781 20.21 5.03 -12.22
N VAL A 782 21.09 4.09 -11.85
CA VAL A 782 22.24 3.66 -12.66
C VAL A 782 21.91 2.39 -13.45
N GLU A 783 22.11 2.42 -14.77
CA GLU A 783 21.92 1.25 -15.62
C GLU A 783 22.91 0.13 -15.25
N ARG A 784 22.40 -1.09 -15.12
CA ARG A 784 23.13 -2.33 -14.85
C ARG A 784 22.78 -3.39 -15.89
N THR A 785 23.79 -4.21 -16.21
CA THR A 785 23.55 -5.41 -17.00
C THR A 785 22.86 -6.46 -16.14
N THR A 786 21.99 -7.25 -16.75
CA THR A 786 21.31 -8.35 -16.07
C THR A 786 21.00 -9.45 -17.08
N ARG A 787 20.78 -10.66 -16.59
CA ARG A 787 20.38 -11.80 -17.43
C ARG A 787 19.31 -12.62 -16.74
N VAL A 788 18.43 -13.22 -17.53
CA VAL A 788 17.48 -14.22 -17.03
C VAL A 788 18.25 -15.49 -16.66
N VAL A 789 18.05 -15.96 -15.44
CA VAL A 789 18.66 -17.19 -14.91
C VAL A 789 17.59 -18.22 -14.58
N GLN A 790 18.03 -19.45 -14.32
CA GLN A 790 17.11 -20.50 -13.89
C GLN A 790 16.37 -20.06 -12.62
N PRO A 791 15.03 -20.29 -12.54
CA PRO A 791 14.31 -20.06 -11.30
C PRO A 791 14.87 -20.96 -10.21
N SER A 792 14.82 -20.51 -8.96
CA SER A 792 15.47 -21.20 -7.84
C SER A 792 16.98 -21.44 -8.06
N VAL A 793 17.75 -20.36 -8.20
CA VAL A 793 19.22 -20.39 -8.38
C VAL A 793 19.92 -21.27 -7.34
N TYR A 794 19.38 -21.35 -6.13
CA TYR A 794 19.82 -22.29 -5.09
C TYR A 794 18.89 -23.52 -5.01
N ASP A 795 19.47 -24.73 -5.10
CA ASP A 795 18.76 -26.01 -5.07
C ASP A 795 17.52 -26.04 -6.00
N PRO A 796 17.72 -25.95 -7.34
CA PRO A 796 16.64 -25.81 -8.30
C PRO A 796 15.66 -27.00 -8.32
N GLN A 797 16.12 -28.17 -7.89
CA GLN A 797 15.28 -29.37 -7.77
C GLN A 797 14.46 -29.40 -6.46
N GLY A 798 14.75 -28.50 -5.52
CA GLY A 798 14.09 -28.42 -4.21
C GLY A 798 14.33 -29.65 -3.33
N LEU A 799 15.47 -30.34 -3.51
CA LEU A 799 15.75 -31.59 -2.81
C LEU A 799 15.90 -31.37 -1.31
N ARG A 800 16.50 -30.26 -0.87
CA ARG A 800 16.77 -30.00 0.55
C ARG A 800 15.49 -29.88 1.38
N MET A 801 14.46 -29.27 0.80
CA MET A 801 13.16 -29.15 1.44
C MET A 801 12.37 -30.47 1.42
N ARG A 802 12.53 -31.27 0.36
CA ARG A 802 11.78 -32.51 0.15
C ARG A 802 12.36 -33.70 0.92
N MET A 803 13.67 -33.74 1.18
CA MET A 803 14.36 -34.85 1.86
C MET A 803 14.03 -34.99 3.34
#